data_AF-A0A821XHE9-F1
#
_entry.id   AF-A0A821XHE9-F1
#
_cell.length_a   1.000
_cell.length_b   1.000
_cell.length_c   1.000
_cell.angle_alpha   90.00
_cell.angle_beta   90.00
_cell.angle_gamma   90.00
#
_symmetry.space_group_name_H-M   'P 1'
#
loop_
_entity.id
_entity.type
_entity.pdbx_description
1 polymer ?
#
loop_
_entity_poly.entity_id
_entity_poly.type
_entity_poly.pdbx_seq_one_letter_code
_entity_poly.pdbx_strand_id
1 'polypeptide(L)'
;MDINLDSSLYLAIFFDWFSDGFERMGKEGQEAKWRPLCEGETENYPLPAPLEQLEPIQKFCIVRALRSDRLLQASTVYVTNVFHQDSNKTKYLTQEHSSNQTASSSSQNPSTSRSTTIPVSPTLQQDADLLTRQSSQRSVVLLYDDEPDEVVNFFLYCTNLIQTDSSITTPTFQLVNIYGNGANEERILKKTFNKALTNNTWLLLHCIHHNPSFLSYVETTLWEHRSKRTSSTPSMPRIWLSIQRTYSFPSSLYNLCLIAYIRTPLSMKEAMARAFSLIDNDLLRHSSKPEWIPLLHNLCYLHCVLNLRTRFAQAGWDLPTLTSFTNVELTSAFQVAAREFALSDQSIVRLESAHTSSAVSTEANIRPLSWTSMRYALSELIYGARALSEYDQRAIANIVDFWIQPGSIKRDFEFSKIKYKIPSIFFGQQPKLSQLQQALESLSIHQLDAPEACHLHSTNETNLGDDLLIINRLNRIIDALPANISLSTAVHQRPSTPVEDVTINTSFSSSNVWSTAFSSAALYTFSTKKTIALEEYSAMILASKLPKVLTKDQILDRARRNGTPIQSPFNVWIIREAQLMTDLVTVIRTHLQSIKVACDLNQLGTQWSAELANVAHALYYQRIPDAWREMIGPSAPPPTWGLNNFFPDLIMRAEHIEKVLTKGREKHPAYNLSAFFHASSLFGIFKQEVAHALSLSDDVNNGSLIFQCELTPRDREHIREPPKDGLFIYGLYLWGCSSDKNAVEHGISDAPARNRDAYSSLPVIHLTCVSAEKGAQLVSQQQQGADATINSRATILDIYSCPVFYKRLPERRPTEVVCELDLWKKTTNVGQASRWAWRGACMTVKPY
;
A
#
# COMPACT_ATOMS: atom_id res chain seq x y z
N MET A 1 -2.11 3.67 -29.58
CA MET A 1 -1.45 2.55 -28.90
C MET A 1 -0.29 3.15 -28.13
N ASP A 2 -0.33 3.12 -26.81
CA ASP A 2 0.75 3.65 -25.97
C ASP A 2 1.85 2.58 -25.85
N ILE A 3 2.61 2.38 -26.92
CA ILE A 3 3.78 1.47 -26.94
C ILE A 3 4.94 2.21 -26.30
N ASN A 4 5.73 1.55 -25.44
CA ASN A 4 6.99 2.07 -24.91
C ASN A 4 8.06 2.08 -26.02
N LEU A 5 7.88 3.02 -26.96
CA LEU A 5 8.69 3.19 -28.17
C LEU A 5 10.16 3.39 -27.85
N ASP A 6 10.48 4.09 -26.76
CA ASP A 6 11.87 4.34 -26.35
C ASP A 6 12.62 3.05 -26.02
N SER A 7 11.97 2.11 -25.33
CA SER A 7 12.60 0.84 -24.93
C SER A 7 12.72 -0.13 -26.10
N SER A 8 11.72 -0.13 -27.00
CA SER A 8 11.73 -0.96 -28.21
C SER A 8 12.73 -0.45 -29.25
N LEU A 9 12.85 0.87 -29.39
CA LEU A 9 13.86 1.52 -30.22
C LEU A 9 15.27 1.21 -29.71
N TYR A 10 15.49 1.21 -28.40
CA TYR A 10 16.78 0.83 -27.82
C TYR A 10 17.16 -0.60 -28.21
N LEU A 11 16.21 -1.53 -28.11
CA LEU A 11 16.45 -2.91 -28.49
C LEU A 11 16.80 -3.03 -29.99
N ALA A 12 16.12 -2.28 -30.85
CA ALA A 12 16.40 -2.23 -32.29
C ALA A 12 17.78 -1.64 -32.63
N ILE A 13 18.24 -0.61 -31.90
CA ILE A 13 19.54 0.05 -32.14
C ILE A 13 20.71 -0.87 -31.79
N PHE A 14 20.61 -1.62 -30.69
CA PHE A 14 21.72 -2.42 -30.17
C PHE A 14 21.69 -3.89 -30.62
N PHE A 15 20.57 -4.37 -31.17
CA PHE A 15 20.40 -5.76 -31.55
C PHE A 15 19.81 -5.92 -32.96
N ASP A 16 20.66 -6.33 -33.89
CA ASP A 16 20.30 -6.54 -35.31
C ASP A 16 19.12 -7.51 -35.49
N TRP A 17 18.97 -8.49 -34.59
CA TRP A 17 17.88 -9.48 -34.67
C TRP A 17 16.48 -8.90 -34.45
N PHE A 18 16.36 -7.67 -33.93
CA PHE A 18 15.06 -7.01 -33.70
C PHE A 18 14.83 -5.79 -34.59
N SER A 19 15.89 -5.21 -35.17
CA SER A 19 15.82 -3.98 -35.98
C SER A 19 14.76 -4.06 -37.09
N ASP A 20 14.81 -5.12 -37.91
CA ASP A 20 13.83 -5.39 -38.97
C ASP A 20 12.40 -5.58 -38.45
N GLY A 21 12.25 -6.15 -37.26
CA GLY A 21 10.95 -6.38 -36.62
C GLY A 21 10.30 -5.08 -36.14
N PHE A 22 11.12 -4.18 -35.59
CA PHE A 22 10.71 -2.85 -35.14
C PHE A 22 10.28 -1.96 -36.31
N GLU A 23 11.04 -1.93 -37.42
CA GLU A 23 10.67 -1.16 -38.61
C GLU A 23 9.35 -1.63 -39.26
N ARG A 24 9.05 -2.93 -39.16
CA ARG A 24 7.79 -3.50 -39.68
C ARG A 24 6.59 -3.23 -38.79
N MET A 25 6.80 -2.83 -37.53
CA MET A 25 5.73 -2.56 -36.56
C MET A 25 4.91 -1.33 -36.95
N GLY A 26 5.54 -0.30 -37.52
CA GLY A 26 4.90 0.95 -37.94
C GLY A 26 4.36 0.97 -39.38
N LYS A 27 4.38 -0.16 -40.10
CA LYS A 27 3.86 -0.24 -41.48
C LYS A 27 2.35 -0.53 -41.49
N GLU A 28 1.62 0.18 -42.34
CA GLU A 28 0.15 0.04 -42.47
C GLU A 28 -0.28 -1.42 -42.65
N GLY A 29 -1.25 -1.86 -41.83
CA GLY A 29 -1.80 -3.22 -41.85
C GLY A 29 -1.12 -4.24 -40.92
N GLN A 30 0.06 -3.96 -40.36
CA GLN A 30 0.71 -4.85 -39.37
C GLN A 30 0.30 -4.55 -37.92
N GLU A 31 -0.28 -3.38 -37.65
CA GLU A 31 -0.75 -2.97 -36.31
C GLU A 31 -1.74 -3.96 -35.69
N ALA A 32 -2.60 -4.58 -36.50
CA ALA A 32 -3.57 -5.58 -36.05
C ALA A 32 -2.92 -6.84 -35.46
N LYS A 33 -1.70 -7.18 -35.88
CA LYS A 33 -0.94 -8.34 -35.35
C LYS A 33 -0.24 -8.04 -34.04
N TRP A 34 0.14 -6.78 -33.83
CA TRP A 34 0.79 -6.32 -32.61
C TRP A 34 -0.21 -5.89 -31.53
N ARG A 35 -1.43 -5.49 -31.91
CA ARG A 35 -2.49 -5.06 -30.98
C ARG A 35 -2.75 -6.08 -29.84
N PRO A 36 -2.89 -7.40 -30.08
CA PRO A 36 -3.07 -8.37 -28.98
C PRO A 36 -1.87 -8.45 -28.02
N LEU A 37 -0.65 -8.23 -28.54
CA LEU A 37 0.60 -8.14 -27.77
C LEU A 37 0.78 -6.78 -27.07
N CYS A 38 -0.10 -5.81 -27.28
CA CYS A 38 -0.06 -4.52 -26.61
C CYS A 38 -1.27 -4.31 -25.68
N GLU A 39 -2.39 -4.98 -25.92
CA GLU A 39 -3.65 -4.78 -25.22
C GLU A 39 -4.13 -6.03 -24.43
N GLY A 40 -3.56 -7.21 -24.68
CA GLY A 40 -3.96 -8.49 -24.08
C GLY A 40 -2.93 -9.14 -23.14
N GLU A 41 -3.12 -10.43 -22.85
CA GLU A 41 -2.18 -11.26 -22.06
C GLU A 41 -0.93 -11.63 -22.89
N THR A 42 0.02 -10.70 -22.93
CA THR A 42 1.13 -10.72 -23.89
C THR A 42 1.99 -11.98 -23.89
N GLU A 43 2.07 -12.69 -22.78
CA GLU A 43 2.90 -13.88 -22.61
C GLU A 43 2.30 -15.11 -23.29
N ASN A 44 0.98 -15.11 -23.50
CA ASN A 44 0.22 -16.21 -24.07
C ASN A 44 0.08 -16.11 -25.59
N TYR A 45 0.41 -14.96 -26.18
CA TYR A 45 0.34 -14.75 -27.63
C TYR A 45 1.70 -14.97 -28.29
N PRO A 46 1.77 -15.76 -29.39
CA PRO A 46 3.00 -15.92 -30.13
C PRO A 46 3.41 -14.62 -30.82
N LEU A 47 4.73 -14.36 -30.89
CA LEU A 47 5.28 -13.22 -31.61
C LEU A 47 5.03 -13.35 -33.13
N PRO A 48 4.83 -12.24 -33.87
CA PRO A 48 4.64 -12.29 -35.32
C PRO A 48 5.86 -12.85 -36.05
N ALA A 49 5.66 -13.71 -37.06
CA ALA A 49 6.73 -14.20 -37.91
C ALA A 49 7.50 -13.03 -38.57
N PRO A 50 8.85 -13.02 -38.59
CA PRO A 50 9.78 -14.12 -38.28
C PRO A 50 10.24 -14.21 -36.80
N LEU A 51 9.75 -13.35 -35.90
CA LEU A 51 10.23 -13.25 -34.51
C LEU A 51 9.81 -14.44 -33.62
N GLU A 52 8.93 -15.31 -34.12
CA GLU A 52 8.50 -16.53 -33.45
C GLU A 52 9.66 -17.52 -33.21
N GLN A 53 10.68 -17.52 -34.07
CA GLN A 53 11.81 -18.46 -34.00
C GLN A 53 12.93 -18.02 -33.04
N LEU A 54 12.77 -16.89 -32.36
CA LEU A 54 13.78 -16.37 -31.44
C LEU A 54 13.94 -17.21 -30.17
N GLU A 55 15.13 -17.13 -29.58
CA GLU A 55 15.46 -17.77 -28.30
C GLU A 55 14.53 -17.26 -27.18
N PRO A 56 14.23 -18.07 -26.15
CA PRO A 56 13.37 -17.66 -25.03
C PRO A 56 13.79 -16.35 -24.37
N ILE A 57 15.10 -16.09 -24.27
CA ILE A 57 15.63 -14.85 -23.69
C ILE A 57 15.38 -13.62 -24.59
N GLN A 58 15.47 -13.79 -25.91
CA GLN A 58 15.18 -12.73 -26.88
C GLN A 58 13.69 -12.38 -26.86
N LYS A 59 12.82 -13.41 -26.79
CA LYS A 59 11.37 -13.23 -26.60
C LYS A 59 11.05 -12.47 -25.33
N PHE A 60 11.69 -12.82 -24.22
CA PHE A 60 11.55 -12.11 -22.95
C PHE A 60 11.98 -10.63 -23.06
N CYS A 61 13.08 -10.33 -23.76
CA CYS A 61 13.53 -8.96 -24.00
C CYS A 61 12.53 -8.14 -24.83
N ILE A 62 11.87 -8.74 -25.83
CA ILE A 62 10.81 -8.09 -26.61
C ILE A 62 9.61 -7.76 -25.72
N VAL A 63 9.11 -8.73 -24.94
CA VAL A 63 7.97 -8.52 -24.04
C VAL A 63 8.30 -7.43 -23.00
N ARG A 64 9.51 -7.44 -22.44
CA ARG A 64 10.00 -6.39 -21.54
C ARG A 64 9.98 -5.00 -22.21
N ALA A 65 10.33 -4.91 -23.49
CA ALA A 65 10.36 -3.64 -24.22
C ALA A 65 8.96 -3.13 -24.59
N LEU A 66 8.00 -4.02 -24.84
CA LEU A 66 6.63 -3.68 -25.22
C LEU A 66 5.71 -3.43 -24.02
N ARG A 67 5.76 -4.31 -23.02
CA ARG A 67 4.89 -4.33 -21.83
C ARG A 67 5.72 -4.61 -20.57
N SER A 68 6.33 -3.55 -20.04
CA SER A 68 7.13 -3.63 -18.80
C SER A 68 6.30 -3.95 -17.54
N ASP A 69 4.98 -3.77 -17.62
CA ASP A 69 3.98 -4.01 -16.57
C ASP A 69 3.50 -5.47 -16.46
N ARG A 70 4.06 -6.36 -17.28
CA ARG A 70 3.78 -7.80 -17.30
C ARG A 70 5.06 -8.65 -17.21
N LEU A 71 6.12 -8.04 -16.68
CA LEU A 71 7.43 -8.65 -16.62
C LEU A 71 7.45 -9.89 -15.72
N LEU A 72 6.65 -9.90 -14.65
CA LEU A 72 6.51 -11.07 -13.77
C LEU A 72 6.00 -12.28 -14.52
N GLN A 73 4.85 -12.16 -15.17
CA GLN A 73 4.25 -13.26 -15.93
C GLN A 73 5.19 -13.72 -17.05
N ALA A 74 5.82 -12.78 -17.76
CA ALA A 74 6.79 -13.07 -18.81
C ALA A 74 8.02 -13.81 -18.27
N SER A 75 8.49 -13.45 -17.07
CA SER A 75 9.62 -14.11 -16.42
C SER A 75 9.27 -15.52 -15.96
N THR A 76 8.06 -15.75 -15.46
CA THR A 76 7.57 -17.08 -15.11
C THR A 76 7.52 -17.97 -16.34
N VAL A 77 6.94 -17.49 -17.45
CA VAL A 77 6.92 -18.22 -18.73
C VAL A 77 8.34 -18.51 -19.23
N TYR A 78 9.27 -17.55 -19.13
CA TYR A 78 10.67 -17.75 -19.48
C TYR A 78 11.35 -18.84 -18.63
N VAL A 79 11.24 -18.74 -17.30
CA VAL A 79 11.80 -19.71 -16.35
C VAL A 79 11.18 -21.10 -16.58
N THR A 80 9.87 -21.16 -16.77
CA THR A 80 9.16 -22.39 -17.11
C THR A 80 9.75 -22.99 -18.40
N ASN A 81 9.85 -22.22 -19.48
CA ASN A 81 10.36 -22.72 -20.75
C ASN A 81 11.83 -23.18 -20.69
N VAL A 82 12.68 -22.52 -19.91
CA VAL A 82 14.11 -22.86 -19.78
C VAL A 82 14.34 -24.04 -18.83
N PHE A 83 13.64 -24.10 -17.69
CA PHE A 83 13.89 -25.11 -16.65
C PHE A 83 12.97 -26.34 -16.73
N HIS A 84 11.90 -26.35 -17.53
CA HIS A 84 11.05 -27.55 -17.73
C HIS A 84 11.75 -28.71 -18.45
N GLN A 85 12.92 -28.50 -19.06
CA GLN A 85 13.72 -29.61 -19.61
C GLN A 85 14.36 -30.49 -18.51
N ASP A 86 14.48 -29.98 -17.28
CA ASP A 86 14.92 -30.72 -16.09
C ASP A 86 13.71 -31.04 -15.18
N SER A 87 13.00 -32.13 -15.47
CA SER A 87 11.74 -32.55 -14.81
C SER A 87 11.78 -32.71 -13.27
N ASN A 88 12.95 -32.65 -12.64
CA ASN A 88 13.12 -32.76 -11.18
C ASN A 88 13.25 -31.42 -10.44
N LYS A 89 13.44 -30.28 -11.13
CA LYS A 89 13.67 -28.96 -10.47
C LYS A 89 12.46 -28.03 -10.48
N THR A 90 11.46 -28.31 -11.31
CA THR A 90 10.33 -27.41 -11.60
C THR A 90 9.14 -27.51 -10.67
N LYS A 91 9.16 -28.42 -9.68
CA LYS A 91 8.06 -28.55 -8.70
C LYS A 91 7.87 -27.33 -7.79
N TYR A 92 8.90 -26.52 -7.58
CA TYR A 92 8.85 -25.36 -6.67
C TYR A 92 8.34 -24.06 -7.31
N LEU A 93 8.19 -24.01 -8.64
CA LEU A 93 7.89 -22.77 -9.37
C LEU A 93 6.54 -22.77 -10.12
N THR A 94 5.86 -23.92 -10.24
CA THR A 94 4.70 -24.06 -11.17
C THR A 94 3.40 -24.58 -10.58
N GLN A 95 3.30 -24.81 -9.26
CA GLN A 95 2.04 -25.29 -8.67
C GLN A 95 0.98 -24.23 -8.40
N GLU A 96 1.22 -22.95 -8.71
CA GLU A 96 0.14 -21.94 -8.65
C GLU A 96 -0.76 -21.92 -9.90
N HIS A 97 -0.34 -22.50 -11.04
CA HIS A 97 -1.09 -22.39 -12.30
C HIS A 97 -1.35 -23.70 -13.07
N SER A 98 -0.94 -24.86 -12.57
CA SER A 98 -1.14 -26.15 -13.27
C SER A 98 -2.03 -27.14 -12.51
N SER A 99 -3.31 -26.79 -12.34
CA SER A 99 -4.35 -27.75 -11.94
C SER A 99 -5.49 -27.83 -12.95
N ASN A 100 -5.15 -27.83 -14.24
CA ASN A 100 -6.06 -28.20 -15.32
C ASN A 100 -5.32 -29.10 -16.30
N GLN A 101 -5.36 -30.43 -16.07
CA GLN A 101 -5.44 -31.44 -17.13
C GLN A 101 -5.68 -32.85 -16.55
N THR A 102 -6.88 -33.36 -16.83
CA THR A 102 -7.28 -34.77 -17.00
C THR A 102 -6.75 -35.82 -16.02
N ALA A 103 -7.57 -36.15 -15.02
CA ALA A 103 -7.50 -37.41 -14.31
C ALA A 103 -7.89 -38.57 -15.25
N SER A 104 -6.92 -39.40 -15.62
CA SER A 104 -7.19 -40.78 -16.05
C SER A 104 -7.04 -41.72 -14.85
N SER A 105 -8.11 -42.45 -14.60
CA SER A 105 -8.33 -43.45 -13.55
C SER A 105 -7.20 -44.44 -13.29
N SER A 106 -6.79 -44.57 -12.02
CA SER A 106 -6.48 -45.88 -11.44
C SER A 106 -6.68 -45.84 -9.93
N SER A 107 -7.69 -46.59 -9.48
CA SER A 107 -8.11 -46.81 -8.11
C SER A 107 -7.08 -47.59 -7.30
N GLN A 108 -6.61 -47.06 -6.16
CA GLN A 108 -6.28 -47.86 -4.98
C GLN A 108 -6.58 -47.06 -3.71
N ASN A 109 -7.40 -47.66 -2.83
CA ASN A 109 -7.81 -47.12 -1.52
C ASN A 109 -6.62 -47.06 -0.55
N PRO A 110 -6.61 -46.10 0.39
CA PRO A 110 -6.01 -46.32 1.70
C PRO A 110 -7.06 -46.19 2.81
N SER A 111 -7.15 -47.25 3.61
CA SER A 111 -7.94 -47.37 4.82
C SER A 111 -7.42 -46.48 5.96
N THR A 112 -8.35 -45.73 6.55
CA THR A 112 -8.48 -45.35 7.97
C THR A 112 -7.25 -45.42 8.90
N SER A 113 -6.78 -44.25 9.35
CA SER A 113 -6.46 -44.00 10.77
C SER A 113 -6.58 -42.50 11.08
N ARG A 114 -7.41 -42.20 12.09
CA ARG A 114 -7.71 -40.86 12.61
C ARG A 114 -6.47 -40.24 13.24
N SER A 115 -6.16 -39.00 12.85
CA SER A 115 -5.32 -38.06 13.57
C SER A 115 -5.88 -36.67 13.29
N THR A 116 -6.17 -35.91 14.35
CA THR A 116 -6.56 -34.50 14.30
C THR A 116 -5.36 -33.67 13.84
N THR A 117 -5.13 -33.62 12.53
CA THR A 117 -4.12 -32.78 11.91
C THR A 117 -4.74 -31.45 11.50
N ILE A 118 -4.11 -30.36 11.94
CA ILE A 118 -4.35 -29.01 11.44
C ILE A 118 -4.14 -29.05 9.91
N PRO A 119 -5.10 -28.61 9.10
CA PRO A 119 -4.97 -28.65 7.64
C PRO A 119 -3.96 -27.58 7.21
N VAL A 120 -2.78 -28.06 6.82
CA VAL A 120 -1.72 -27.26 6.21
C VAL A 120 -1.76 -27.50 4.71
N SER A 121 -1.55 -26.46 3.92
CA SER A 121 -1.56 -26.55 2.45
C SER A 121 -0.58 -27.61 1.93
N PRO A 122 -0.89 -28.29 0.80
CA PRO A 122 -0.08 -29.41 0.30
C PRO A 122 1.35 -29.03 -0.09
N THR A 123 1.62 -27.75 -0.36
CA THR A 123 2.97 -27.20 -0.60
C THR A 123 3.80 -27.12 0.67
N LEU A 124 3.22 -26.57 1.76
CA LEU A 124 3.87 -26.53 3.07
C LEU A 124 4.18 -27.92 3.64
N GLN A 125 3.40 -28.94 3.28
CA GLN A 125 3.64 -30.33 3.66
C GLN A 125 4.96 -30.89 3.11
N GLN A 126 5.24 -30.66 1.82
CA GLN A 126 6.48 -31.14 1.20
C GLN A 126 7.70 -30.38 1.71
N ASP A 127 7.57 -29.07 1.92
CA ASP A 127 8.63 -28.22 2.46
C ASP A 127 8.95 -28.57 3.92
N ALA A 128 7.92 -28.85 4.73
CA ALA A 128 8.08 -29.31 6.11
C ALA A 128 8.84 -30.64 6.19
N ASP A 129 8.53 -31.60 5.31
CA ASP A 129 9.25 -32.89 5.24
C ASP A 129 10.73 -32.70 4.88
N LEU A 130 11.04 -31.81 3.94
CA LEU A 130 12.41 -31.51 3.52
C LEU A 130 13.21 -30.84 4.63
N LEU A 131 12.67 -29.79 5.24
CA LEU A 131 13.31 -29.09 6.36
C LEU A 131 13.51 -30.02 7.54
N THR A 132 12.51 -30.87 7.82
CA THR A 132 12.57 -31.88 8.87
C THR A 132 13.69 -32.89 8.63
N ARG A 133 13.88 -33.37 7.39
CA ARG A 133 14.99 -34.29 7.05
C ARG A 133 16.34 -33.59 7.15
N GLN A 134 16.46 -32.38 6.61
CA GLN A 134 17.73 -31.64 6.54
C GLN A 134 18.14 -31.00 7.88
N SER A 135 17.21 -30.81 8.82
CA SER A 135 17.51 -30.30 10.18
C SER A 135 18.50 -31.16 10.96
N SER A 136 18.68 -32.43 10.56
CA SER A 136 19.69 -33.34 11.12
C SER A 136 21.14 -33.00 10.71
N GLN A 137 21.31 -32.20 9.65
CA GLN A 137 22.62 -31.85 9.08
C GLN A 137 22.99 -30.38 9.27
N ARG A 138 22.01 -29.49 9.37
CA ARG A 138 22.20 -28.03 9.56
C ARG A 138 21.08 -27.48 10.43
N SER A 139 21.40 -26.48 11.26
CA SER A 139 20.40 -25.72 12.00
C SER A 139 19.46 -25.00 11.04
N VAL A 140 18.21 -24.79 11.45
CA VAL A 140 17.18 -24.11 10.64
C VAL A 140 16.92 -22.72 11.20
N VAL A 141 16.85 -21.73 10.33
CA VAL A 141 16.43 -20.36 10.65
C VAL A 141 15.09 -20.12 9.95
N LEU A 142 14.09 -19.74 10.75
CA LEU A 142 12.76 -19.33 10.32
C LEU A 142 12.72 -17.80 10.32
N LEU A 143 12.76 -17.21 9.13
CA LEU A 143 12.58 -15.77 8.96
C LEU A 143 11.10 -15.47 8.77
N TYR A 144 10.52 -14.65 9.64
CA TYR A 144 9.11 -14.30 9.60
C TYR A 144 8.88 -12.79 9.45
N ASP A 145 7.68 -12.44 8.98
CA ASP A 145 7.22 -11.06 8.82
C ASP A 145 6.70 -10.49 10.15
N ASP A 146 5.40 -10.62 10.38
CA ASP A 146 4.71 -9.98 11.51
C ASP A 146 3.96 -10.99 12.39
N GLU A 147 3.89 -12.26 11.99
CA GLU A 147 3.16 -13.31 12.70
C GLU A 147 4.12 -14.31 13.39
N PRO A 148 4.58 -14.03 14.62
CA PRO A 148 5.49 -14.92 15.34
C PRO A 148 4.83 -16.27 15.67
N ASP A 149 3.51 -16.31 15.90
CA ASP A 149 2.80 -17.54 16.26
C ASP A 149 2.81 -18.60 15.15
N GLU A 150 2.85 -18.18 13.88
CA GLU A 150 2.94 -19.10 12.75
C GLU A 150 4.23 -19.92 12.75
N VAL A 151 5.32 -19.31 13.22
CA VAL A 151 6.60 -19.98 13.40
C VAL A 151 6.47 -21.14 14.37
N VAL A 152 5.76 -20.90 15.48
CA VAL A 152 5.53 -21.91 16.53
C VAL A 152 4.64 -23.02 15.98
N ASN A 153 3.54 -22.67 15.30
CA ASN A 153 2.64 -23.64 14.68
C ASN A 153 3.35 -24.49 13.62
N PHE A 154 4.17 -23.89 12.77
CA PHE A 154 4.97 -24.59 11.76
C PHE A 154 6.00 -25.52 12.39
N PHE A 155 6.68 -25.08 13.45
CA PHE A 155 7.61 -25.93 14.19
C PHE A 155 6.90 -27.12 14.83
N LEU A 156 5.77 -26.88 15.51
CA LEU A 156 4.97 -27.95 16.11
C LEU A 156 4.46 -28.94 15.06
N TYR A 157 4.05 -28.44 13.89
CA TYR A 157 3.67 -29.27 12.76
C TYR A 157 4.81 -30.21 12.32
N CYS A 158 6.02 -29.67 12.15
CA CYS A 158 7.21 -30.45 11.81
C CYS A 158 7.53 -31.51 12.88
N THR A 159 7.34 -31.19 14.16
CA THR A 159 7.58 -32.16 15.25
C THR A 159 6.57 -33.31 15.22
N ASN A 160 5.31 -33.04 14.88
CA ASN A 160 4.25 -34.05 14.82
C ASN A 160 4.43 -35.03 13.65
N LEU A 161 4.95 -34.57 12.50
CA LEU A 161 5.26 -35.41 11.34
C LEU A 161 6.25 -36.54 11.68
N ILE A 162 7.16 -36.30 12.63
CA ILE A 162 8.17 -37.28 13.03
C ILE A 162 7.64 -38.24 14.09
N GLN A 163 6.69 -37.80 14.92
CA GLN A 163 6.05 -38.67 15.91
C GLN A 163 5.23 -39.79 15.25
N THR A 164 4.77 -39.58 14.02
CA THR A 164 4.08 -40.62 13.23
C THR A 164 5.03 -41.64 12.59
N ASP A 165 6.32 -41.34 12.47
CA ASP A 165 7.34 -42.31 12.06
C ASP A 165 7.70 -43.20 13.27
N SER A 166 7.05 -44.36 13.35
CA SER A 166 7.09 -45.33 14.46
C SER A 166 8.48 -45.94 14.78
N SER A 167 9.58 -45.43 14.21
CA SER A 167 10.95 -45.94 14.38
C SER A 167 11.86 -45.07 15.26
N ILE A 168 11.40 -43.92 15.76
CA ILE A 168 12.22 -42.98 16.53
C ILE A 168 11.64 -42.79 17.94
N THR A 169 12.47 -42.96 18.96
CA THR A 169 12.19 -42.60 20.36
C THR A 169 11.61 -41.20 20.44
N THR A 170 10.47 -41.00 21.12
CA THR A 170 9.73 -39.73 21.18
C THR A 170 10.68 -38.54 21.38
N PRO A 171 10.85 -37.66 20.38
CA PRO A 171 11.80 -36.55 20.48
C PRO A 171 11.30 -35.58 21.56
N THR A 172 12.12 -35.36 22.60
CA THR A 172 11.88 -34.29 23.57
C THR A 172 12.17 -32.95 22.89
N PHE A 173 11.13 -32.14 22.75
CA PHE A 173 11.24 -30.79 22.20
C PHE A 173 11.09 -29.74 23.30
N GLN A 174 11.77 -28.62 23.13
CA GLN A 174 11.73 -27.48 24.03
C GLN A 174 11.51 -26.20 23.22
N LEU A 175 10.47 -25.46 23.58
CA LEU A 175 10.19 -24.12 23.05
C LEU A 175 10.69 -23.09 24.06
N VAL A 176 11.49 -22.12 23.61
CA VAL A 176 12.00 -21.04 24.44
C VAL A 176 11.67 -19.70 23.77
N ASN A 177 10.77 -18.94 24.38
CA ASN A 177 10.42 -17.60 23.92
C ASN A 177 11.35 -16.58 24.57
N ILE A 178 11.96 -15.72 23.74
CA ILE A 178 12.91 -14.69 24.17
C ILE A 178 12.19 -13.34 24.12
N TYR A 179 12.02 -12.73 25.29
CA TYR A 179 11.26 -11.48 25.44
C TYR A 179 12.14 -10.25 25.72
N GLY A 180 13.45 -10.44 25.97
CA GLY A 180 14.33 -9.30 26.23
C GLY A 180 15.82 -9.59 26.39
N ASN A 181 16.54 -8.55 26.82
CA ASN A 181 17.99 -8.46 26.92
C ASN A 181 18.52 -8.61 28.38
N GLY A 182 17.78 -9.28 29.25
CA GLY A 182 18.19 -9.43 30.65
C GLY A 182 19.42 -10.32 30.82
N ALA A 183 20.43 -9.88 31.58
CA ALA A 183 21.66 -10.66 31.82
C ALA A 183 21.39 -12.03 32.50
N ASN A 184 20.41 -12.09 33.41
CA ASN A 184 20.01 -13.34 34.06
C ASN A 184 19.30 -14.28 33.07
N GLU A 185 18.44 -13.73 32.21
CA GLU A 185 17.75 -14.47 31.15
C GLU A 185 18.78 -15.05 30.17
N GLU A 186 19.75 -14.25 29.73
CA GLU A 186 20.84 -14.69 28.85
C GLU A 186 21.64 -15.86 29.47
N ARG A 187 21.92 -15.84 30.78
CA ARG A 187 22.61 -16.94 31.46
C ARG A 187 21.77 -18.23 31.47
N ILE A 188 20.45 -18.12 31.61
CA ILE A 188 19.52 -19.26 31.56
C ILE A 188 19.41 -19.79 30.12
N LEU A 189 19.31 -18.90 29.13
CA LEU A 189 19.29 -19.23 27.71
C LEU A 189 20.57 -19.99 27.30
N LYS A 190 21.75 -19.51 27.69
CA LYS A 190 23.04 -20.17 27.45
C LYS A 190 23.11 -21.58 28.06
N LYS A 191 22.64 -21.74 29.31
CA LYS A 191 22.57 -23.06 29.96
C LYS A 191 21.63 -24.01 29.23
N THR A 192 20.46 -23.51 28.84
CA THR A 192 19.43 -24.28 28.14
C THR A 192 19.91 -24.71 26.76
N PHE A 193 20.53 -23.78 26.01
CA PHE A 193 21.11 -24.03 24.70
C PHE A 193 22.22 -25.08 24.75
N ASN A 194 23.17 -24.96 25.69
CA ASN A 194 24.24 -25.94 25.84
C ASN A 194 23.72 -27.31 26.25
N LYS A 195 22.70 -27.37 27.12
CA LYS A 195 22.02 -28.63 27.48
C LYS A 195 21.32 -29.26 26.27
N ALA A 196 20.70 -28.45 25.42
CA ALA A 196 20.06 -28.93 24.20
C ALA A 196 21.09 -29.46 23.19
N LEU A 197 22.25 -28.81 23.10
CA LEU A 197 23.37 -29.22 22.26
C LEU A 197 23.91 -30.59 22.68
N THR A 198 24.08 -30.84 23.98
CA THR A 198 24.57 -32.13 24.51
C THR A 198 23.55 -33.25 24.40
N ASN A 199 22.27 -32.93 24.61
CA ASN A 199 21.21 -33.93 24.70
C ASN A 199 20.54 -34.23 23.34
N ASN A 200 20.94 -33.54 22.27
CA ASN A 200 20.34 -33.64 20.93
C ASN A 200 18.81 -33.44 20.93
N THR A 201 18.33 -32.48 21.73
CA THR A 201 16.90 -32.15 21.82
C THR A 201 16.49 -31.20 20.70
N TRP A 202 15.22 -31.26 20.30
CA TRP A 202 14.64 -30.27 19.39
C TRP A 202 14.44 -28.96 20.13
N LEU A 203 15.14 -27.90 19.74
CA LEU A 203 15.08 -26.61 20.41
C LEU A 203 14.62 -25.54 19.42
N LEU A 204 13.49 -24.88 19.72
CA LEU A 204 13.09 -23.65 19.04
C LEU A 204 13.42 -22.45 19.93
N LEU A 205 14.35 -21.61 19.46
CA LEU A 205 14.65 -20.30 20.02
C LEU A 205 13.77 -19.26 19.34
N HIS A 206 12.65 -18.94 19.99
CA HIS A 206 11.64 -18.06 19.46
C HIS A 206 11.99 -16.57 19.71
N CYS A 207 11.90 -15.74 18.66
CA CYS A 207 12.19 -14.30 18.69
C CYS A 207 13.60 -13.91 19.20
N ILE A 208 14.65 -14.60 18.73
CA ILE A 208 16.03 -14.38 19.20
C ILE A 208 16.57 -12.97 18.90
N HIS A 209 15.98 -12.25 17.95
CA HIS A 209 16.34 -10.86 17.62
C HIS A 209 16.10 -9.87 18.77
N HIS A 210 15.22 -10.19 19.74
CA HIS A 210 15.12 -9.42 20.99
C HIS A 210 16.39 -9.50 21.86
N ASN A 211 17.27 -10.47 21.59
CA ASN A 211 18.55 -10.64 22.27
C ASN A 211 19.77 -10.77 21.34
N PRO A 212 20.32 -9.64 20.84
CA PRO A 212 21.48 -9.61 19.93
C PRO A 212 22.76 -10.25 20.49
N SER A 213 23.04 -10.08 21.79
CA SER A 213 24.23 -10.65 22.43
C SER A 213 24.17 -12.17 22.45
N PHE A 214 22.98 -12.73 22.75
CA PHE A 214 22.76 -14.17 22.71
C PHE A 214 22.81 -14.73 21.28
N LEU A 215 22.29 -14.00 20.28
CA LEU A 215 22.40 -14.41 18.87
C LEU A 215 23.87 -14.57 18.44
N SER A 216 24.73 -13.62 18.81
CA SER A 216 26.17 -13.66 18.53
C SER A 216 26.85 -14.86 19.21
N TYR A 217 26.40 -15.21 20.42
CA TYR A 217 26.87 -16.40 21.14
C TYR A 217 26.42 -17.71 20.46
N VAL A 218 25.16 -17.78 20.00
CA VAL A 218 24.65 -18.94 19.26
C VAL A 218 25.42 -19.14 17.97
N GLU A 219 25.70 -18.05 17.24
CA GLU A 219 26.49 -18.08 16.01
C GLU A 219 27.89 -18.65 16.22
N THR A 220 28.65 -18.11 17.17
CA THR A 220 30.01 -18.58 17.48
C THR A 220 30.01 -20.05 17.91
N THR A 221 29.04 -20.45 18.73
CA THR A 221 28.92 -21.84 19.21
C THR A 221 28.57 -22.81 18.08
N LEU A 222 27.66 -22.43 17.16
CA LEU A 222 27.31 -23.23 15.98
C LEU A 222 28.49 -23.36 15.01
N TRP A 223 29.26 -22.28 14.81
CA TRP A 223 30.46 -22.29 13.98
C TRP A 223 31.53 -23.23 14.54
N GLU A 224 31.79 -23.16 15.86
CA GLU A 224 32.74 -24.05 16.53
C GLU A 224 32.32 -25.52 16.44
N HIS A 225 31.05 -25.81 16.70
CA HIS A 225 30.52 -27.17 16.64
C HIS A 225 30.62 -27.76 15.23
N ARG A 226 30.37 -26.96 14.19
CA ARG A 226 30.53 -27.37 12.79
C ARG A 226 32.00 -27.62 12.43
N SER A 227 32.91 -26.77 12.91
CA SER A 227 34.34 -26.86 12.61
C SER A 227 35.02 -28.07 13.26
N LYS A 228 34.55 -28.49 14.44
CA LYS A 228 35.08 -29.64 15.19
C LYS A 228 34.54 -31.00 14.71
N ARG A 229 33.76 -31.04 13.63
CA ARG A 229 33.06 -32.26 13.17
C ARG A 229 33.99 -33.24 12.45
N THR A 230 34.15 -34.43 13.02
CA THR A 230 34.76 -35.60 12.37
C THR A 230 33.66 -36.56 11.86
N SER A 231 34.00 -37.42 10.90
CA SER A 231 33.07 -38.33 10.20
C SER A 231 32.29 -39.32 11.08
N SER A 232 32.58 -39.39 12.39
CA SER A 232 32.03 -40.37 13.34
C SER A 232 30.93 -39.83 14.29
N THR A 233 30.51 -38.56 14.20
CA THR A 233 29.39 -38.00 15.00
C THR A 233 28.17 -37.72 14.10
N PRO A 234 27.10 -38.56 14.12
CA PRO A 234 26.15 -38.60 13.00
C PRO A 234 25.04 -37.53 12.97
N SER A 235 24.70 -36.87 14.08
CA SER A 235 23.51 -36.01 14.16
C SER A 235 23.86 -34.63 14.69
N MET A 236 23.61 -33.58 13.91
CA MET A 236 23.56 -32.24 14.49
C MET A 236 22.39 -32.13 15.48
N PRO A 237 22.53 -31.34 16.55
CA PRO A 237 21.40 -30.93 17.36
C PRO A 237 20.44 -30.11 16.49
N ARG A 238 19.16 -30.51 16.50
CA ARG A 238 18.11 -29.91 15.67
C ARG A 238 17.66 -28.60 16.29
N ILE A 239 18.48 -27.57 16.09
CA ILE A 239 18.25 -26.21 16.58
C ILE A 239 17.51 -25.41 15.50
N TRP A 240 16.42 -24.79 15.93
CA TRP A 240 15.58 -23.92 15.13
C TRP A 240 15.65 -22.52 15.74
N LEU A 241 15.95 -21.53 14.91
CA LEU A 241 16.01 -20.13 15.29
C LEU A 241 14.86 -19.41 14.61
N SER A 242 14.20 -18.47 15.29
CA SER A 242 13.24 -17.59 14.60
C SER A 242 13.58 -16.12 14.78
N ILE A 243 13.59 -15.41 13.66
CA ILE A 243 14.08 -14.04 13.56
C ILE A 243 13.10 -13.24 12.69
N GLN A 244 12.74 -12.05 13.16
CA GLN A 244 11.95 -11.13 12.37
C GLN A 244 12.81 -10.56 11.22
N ARG A 245 12.26 -10.50 10.01
CA ARG A 245 13.00 -10.11 8.80
C ARG A 245 13.63 -8.71 8.86
N THR A 246 13.03 -7.80 9.63
CA THR A 246 13.51 -6.42 9.80
C THR A 246 14.86 -6.33 10.53
N TYR A 247 15.30 -7.40 11.19
CA TYR A 247 16.55 -7.42 11.93
C TYR A 247 17.75 -7.67 11.02
N SER A 248 18.84 -6.94 11.24
CA SER A 248 20.11 -7.13 10.52
C SER A 248 20.69 -8.52 10.80
N PHE A 249 20.49 -9.45 9.88
CA PHE A 249 20.90 -10.84 10.06
C PHE A 249 22.39 -11.03 9.75
N PRO A 250 23.19 -11.64 10.67
CA PRO A 250 24.62 -11.88 10.46
C PRO A 250 24.93 -12.73 9.21
N SER A 251 25.92 -12.30 8.41
CA SER A 251 26.30 -12.97 7.14
C SER A 251 26.78 -14.42 7.32
N SER A 252 27.41 -14.72 8.45
CA SER A 252 27.92 -16.03 8.86
C SER A 252 26.81 -17.09 9.02
N LEU A 253 25.66 -16.69 9.57
CA LEU A 253 24.53 -17.60 9.78
C LEU A 253 23.90 -18.05 8.45
N TYR A 254 23.99 -17.24 7.38
CA TYR A 254 23.55 -17.63 6.04
C TYR A 254 24.30 -18.85 5.50
N ASN A 255 25.59 -18.97 5.82
CA ASN A 255 26.42 -20.10 5.38
C ASN A 255 26.27 -21.33 6.30
N LEU A 256 25.89 -21.08 7.56
CA LEU A 256 25.79 -22.11 8.59
C LEU A 256 24.44 -22.85 8.58
N CYS A 257 23.36 -22.12 8.35
CA CYS A 257 21.99 -22.60 8.55
C CYS A 257 21.25 -22.83 7.24
N LEU A 258 20.16 -23.59 7.31
CA LEU A 258 19.11 -23.59 6.31
C LEU A 258 18.13 -22.48 6.64
N ILE A 259 17.72 -21.70 5.64
CA ILE A 259 16.82 -20.57 5.84
C ILE A 259 15.49 -20.92 5.19
N ALA A 260 14.42 -20.86 5.98
CA ALA A 260 13.06 -20.92 5.50
C ALA A 260 12.36 -19.60 5.83
N TYR A 261 11.56 -19.13 4.88
CA TYR A 261 10.78 -17.91 5.01
C TYR A 261 9.34 -18.28 5.32
N ILE A 262 8.86 -17.85 6.48
CA ILE A 262 7.44 -17.90 6.82
C ILE A 262 6.87 -16.54 6.47
N ARG A 263 6.11 -16.51 5.38
CA ARG A 263 5.60 -15.29 4.79
C ARG A 263 4.09 -15.19 5.00
N THR A 264 3.63 -13.98 5.26
CA THR A 264 2.22 -13.58 5.19
C THR A 264 1.65 -13.95 3.81
N PRO A 265 0.40 -14.44 3.71
CA PRO A 265 -0.17 -14.83 2.42
C PRO A 265 -0.19 -13.63 1.47
N LEU A 266 0.23 -13.85 0.22
CA LEU A 266 0.27 -12.78 -0.78
C LEU A 266 -1.01 -12.77 -1.61
N SER A 267 -1.58 -13.93 -1.91
CA SER A 267 -2.85 -14.01 -2.65
C SER A 267 -4.05 -14.04 -1.71
N MET A 268 -5.18 -13.53 -2.20
CA MET A 268 -6.44 -13.59 -1.47
C MET A 268 -6.88 -15.03 -1.23
N LYS A 269 -6.59 -15.92 -2.18
CA LYS A 269 -6.90 -17.35 -2.06
C LYS A 269 -6.12 -18.02 -0.93
N GLU A 270 -4.80 -17.82 -0.87
CA GLU A 270 -3.97 -18.35 0.22
C GLU A 270 -4.38 -17.76 1.56
N ALA A 271 -4.65 -16.45 1.59
CA ALA A 271 -5.09 -15.76 2.80
C ALA A 271 -6.40 -16.35 3.32
N MET A 272 -7.38 -16.58 2.44
CA MET A 272 -8.65 -17.20 2.82
C MET A 272 -8.47 -18.63 3.29
N ALA A 273 -7.67 -19.45 2.61
CA ALA A 273 -7.42 -20.83 3.01
C ALA A 273 -6.77 -20.89 4.42
N ARG A 274 -5.83 -19.98 4.70
CA ARG A 274 -5.18 -19.83 6.00
C ARG A 274 -6.14 -19.30 7.08
N ALA A 275 -6.89 -18.24 6.80
CA ALA A 275 -7.87 -17.69 7.74
C ALA A 275 -8.95 -18.73 8.10
N PHE A 276 -9.34 -19.57 7.13
CA PHE A 276 -10.34 -20.61 7.33
C PHE A 276 -9.80 -21.85 8.05
N SER A 277 -8.48 -22.09 8.05
CA SER A 277 -7.88 -23.20 8.80
C SER A 277 -7.94 -23.00 10.32
N LEU A 278 -8.18 -21.77 10.77
CA LEU A 278 -8.43 -21.43 12.18
C LEU A 278 -9.83 -21.85 12.67
N ILE A 279 -10.73 -22.24 11.77
CA ILE A 279 -12.10 -22.65 12.12
C ILE A 279 -12.10 -24.14 12.48
N ASP A 280 -12.38 -24.42 13.75
CA ASP A 280 -12.55 -25.79 14.24
C ASP A 280 -13.99 -26.30 14.03
N ASN A 281 -14.14 -27.63 14.11
CA ASN A 281 -15.46 -28.28 14.02
C ASN A 281 -16.44 -27.81 15.12
N ASP A 282 -15.92 -27.41 16.29
CA ASP A 282 -16.72 -26.90 17.39
C ASP A 282 -17.29 -25.51 17.07
N LEU A 283 -16.48 -24.63 16.49
CA LEU A 283 -16.92 -23.32 16.03
C LEU A 283 -17.93 -23.44 14.87
N LEU A 284 -17.71 -24.38 13.95
CA LEU A 284 -18.63 -24.65 12.84
C LEU A 284 -20.02 -25.08 13.33
N ARG A 285 -20.09 -25.84 14.43
CA ARG A 285 -21.34 -26.37 15.03
C ARG A 285 -21.96 -25.44 16.08
N HIS A 286 -21.39 -24.27 16.30
CA HIS A 286 -21.78 -23.37 17.39
C HIS A 286 -23.23 -22.86 17.25
N SER A 287 -23.73 -22.60 16.04
CA SER A 287 -25.12 -22.21 15.79
C SER A 287 -25.73 -23.01 14.64
N SER A 288 -27.03 -23.30 14.76
CA SER A 288 -27.83 -23.98 13.72
C SER A 288 -28.43 -23.03 12.68
N LYS A 289 -28.26 -21.71 12.88
CA LYS A 289 -28.80 -20.68 11.99
C LYS A 289 -28.15 -20.71 10.61
N PRO A 290 -28.92 -20.55 9.51
CA PRO A 290 -28.40 -20.57 8.15
C PRO A 290 -27.44 -19.39 7.88
N GLU A 291 -27.50 -18.32 8.68
CA GLU A 291 -26.63 -17.15 8.55
C GLU A 291 -25.21 -17.38 9.12
N TRP A 292 -25.01 -18.40 9.96
CA TRP A 292 -23.75 -18.59 10.70
C TRP A 292 -22.56 -18.90 9.78
N ILE A 293 -22.69 -19.90 8.90
CA ILE A 293 -21.59 -20.37 8.06
C ILE A 293 -21.18 -19.32 7.00
N PRO A 294 -22.12 -18.65 6.29
CA PRO A 294 -21.76 -17.55 5.40
C PRO A 294 -21.16 -16.34 6.15
N LEU A 295 -21.55 -16.10 7.40
CA LEU A 295 -20.93 -15.05 8.22
C LEU A 295 -19.47 -15.38 8.55
N LEU A 296 -19.15 -16.63 8.90
CA LEU A 296 -17.76 -17.06 9.12
C LEU A 296 -16.91 -16.84 7.87
N HIS A 297 -17.45 -17.16 6.70
CA HIS A 297 -16.81 -16.85 5.42
C HIS A 297 -16.55 -15.33 5.25
N ASN A 298 -17.56 -14.50 5.52
CA ASN A 298 -17.43 -13.04 5.40
C ASN A 298 -16.41 -12.47 6.40
N LEU A 299 -16.29 -13.04 7.60
CA LEU A 299 -15.26 -12.65 8.59
C LEU A 299 -13.85 -13.03 8.11
N CYS A 300 -13.66 -14.24 7.57
CA CYS A 300 -12.39 -14.62 6.95
C CYS A 300 -12.05 -13.68 5.79
N TYR A 301 -12.99 -13.45 4.87
CA TYR A 301 -12.78 -12.55 3.72
C TYR A 301 -12.44 -11.12 4.18
N LEU A 302 -13.18 -10.59 5.16
CA LEU A 302 -12.92 -9.28 5.76
C LEU A 302 -11.49 -9.18 6.30
N HIS A 303 -11.05 -10.16 7.08
CA HIS A 303 -9.70 -10.20 7.62
C HIS A 303 -8.63 -10.23 6.51
N CYS A 304 -8.84 -11.07 5.49
CA CYS A 304 -7.93 -11.16 4.34
C CYS A 304 -7.85 -9.84 3.57
N VAL A 305 -8.98 -9.15 3.36
CA VAL A 305 -9.01 -7.82 2.72
C VAL A 305 -8.20 -6.81 3.51
N LEU A 306 -8.41 -6.73 4.83
CA LEU A 306 -7.71 -5.77 5.68
C LEU A 306 -6.19 -6.01 5.68
N ASN A 307 -5.78 -7.29 5.71
CA ASN A 307 -4.38 -7.68 5.63
C ASN A 307 -3.76 -7.41 4.27
N LEU A 308 -4.39 -7.85 3.18
CA LEU A 308 -3.84 -7.65 1.84
C LEU A 308 -3.83 -6.18 1.42
N ARG A 309 -4.72 -5.35 1.97
CA ARG A 309 -4.66 -3.90 1.78
C ARG A 309 -3.33 -3.28 2.20
N THR A 310 -2.64 -3.85 3.20
CA THR A 310 -1.33 -3.36 3.63
C THR A 310 -0.29 -3.43 2.51
N ARG A 311 -0.42 -4.40 1.58
CA ARG A 311 0.47 -4.57 0.42
C ARG A 311 0.44 -3.40 -0.57
N PHE A 312 -0.61 -2.57 -0.55
CA PHE A 312 -0.71 -1.39 -1.40
C PHE A 312 -0.10 -0.13 -0.75
N ALA A 313 0.68 -0.28 0.33
CA ALA A 313 1.30 0.82 1.05
C ALA A 313 0.28 1.93 1.35
N GLN A 314 0.66 3.17 1.00
CA GLN A 314 -0.09 4.41 1.23
C GLN A 314 -1.37 4.52 0.37
N ALA A 315 -1.52 3.68 -0.66
CA ALA A 315 -2.80 3.55 -1.36
C ALA A 315 -3.80 2.69 -0.59
N GLY A 316 -3.30 1.77 0.25
CA GLY A 316 -4.11 0.89 1.10
C GLY A 316 -4.48 1.53 2.44
N TRP A 317 -3.49 2.02 3.19
CA TRP A 317 -3.64 2.64 4.52
C TRP A 317 -2.79 3.90 4.62
N ASP A 318 -3.21 4.90 5.37
CA ASP A 318 -2.42 6.12 5.57
C ASP A 318 -1.10 5.82 6.29
N LEU A 319 -1.13 4.89 7.26
CA LEU A 319 0.02 4.46 8.06
C LEU A 319 0.28 2.94 7.98
N PRO A 320 0.74 2.41 6.83
CA PRO A 320 0.86 0.96 6.60
C PRO A 320 1.77 0.24 7.60
N THR A 321 2.84 0.90 8.04
CA THR A 321 3.85 0.32 8.94
C THR A 321 3.33 0.06 10.35
N LEU A 322 2.22 0.70 10.72
CA LEU A 322 1.63 0.60 12.06
C LEU A 322 0.32 -0.20 12.05
N THR A 323 -0.25 -0.45 10.87
CA THR A 323 -1.47 -1.23 10.68
C THR A 323 -1.12 -2.66 10.27
N SER A 324 -0.92 -3.55 11.24
CA SER A 324 -0.86 -5.00 11.02
C SER A 324 -2.02 -5.68 11.72
N PHE A 325 -2.70 -6.59 11.00
CA PHE A 325 -3.75 -7.43 11.58
C PHE A 325 -3.25 -8.87 11.61
N THR A 326 -3.39 -9.52 12.76
CA THR A 326 -2.96 -10.90 12.95
C THR A 326 -4.17 -11.80 13.15
N ASN A 327 -3.91 -13.10 13.27
CA ASN A 327 -4.94 -14.09 13.58
C ASN A 327 -5.67 -13.84 14.93
N VAL A 328 -5.12 -12.98 15.80
CA VAL A 328 -5.76 -12.59 17.07
C VAL A 328 -7.04 -11.80 16.83
N GLU A 329 -7.03 -10.84 15.89
CA GLU A 329 -8.22 -10.07 15.53
C GLU A 329 -9.30 -10.96 14.93
N LEU A 330 -8.93 -11.90 14.06
CA LEU A 330 -9.88 -12.84 13.44
C LEU A 330 -10.50 -13.78 14.49
N THR A 331 -9.70 -14.32 15.41
CA THR A 331 -10.22 -15.18 16.49
C THR A 331 -11.16 -14.41 17.41
N SER A 332 -10.83 -13.16 17.72
CA SER A 332 -11.68 -12.26 18.51
C SER A 332 -13.00 -11.95 17.77
N ALA A 333 -12.94 -11.77 16.46
CA ALA A 333 -14.12 -11.56 15.61
C ALA A 333 -15.05 -12.79 15.63
N PHE A 334 -14.51 -14.01 15.58
CA PHE A 334 -15.31 -15.24 15.73
C PHE A 334 -15.98 -15.32 17.10
N GLN A 335 -15.28 -14.96 18.18
CA GLN A 335 -15.84 -14.96 19.53
C GLN A 335 -17.00 -13.97 19.69
N VAL A 336 -16.87 -12.76 19.13
CA VAL A 336 -17.95 -11.76 19.14
C VAL A 336 -19.16 -12.24 18.35
N ALA A 337 -18.96 -12.80 17.15
CA ALA A 337 -20.04 -13.35 16.35
C ALA A 337 -20.71 -14.54 17.05
N ALA A 338 -19.93 -15.47 17.61
CA ALA A 338 -20.43 -16.62 18.35
C ALA A 338 -21.29 -16.18 19.54
N ARG A 339 -20.85 -15.17 20.30
CA ARG A 339 -21.61 -14.61 21.42
C ARG A 339 -22.97 -14.05 20.99
N GLU A 340 -23.03 -13.26 19.92
CA GLU A 340 -24.29 -12.69 19.45
C GLU A 340 -25.27 -13.76 18.94
N PHE A 341 -24.76 -14.78 18.26
CA PHE A 341 -25.58 -15.92 17.82
C PHE A 341 -26.08 -16.75 19.03
N ALA A 342 -25.24 -17.02 20.03
CA ALA A 342 -25.64 -17.71 21.25
C ALA A 342 -26.74 -16.97 22.01
N LEU A 343 -26.65 -15.64 22.13
CA LEU A 343 -27.67 -14.84 22.82
C LEU A 343 -29.02 -14.89 22.09
N SER A 344 -28.99 -14.91 20.75
CA SER A 344 -30.20 -15.05 19.96
C SER A 344 -30.75 -16.48 20.02
N ASP A 345 -29.91 -17.52 19.97
CA ASP A 345 -30.33 -18.93 20.07
C ASP A 345 -30.92 -19.26 21.45
N GLN A 346 -30.34 -18.74 22.53
CA GLN A 346 -30.88 -18.87 23.88
C GLN A 346 -32.28 -18.23 24.01
N SER A 347 -32.54 -17.13 23.31
CA SER A 347 -33.87 -16.53 23.31
C SER A 347 -34.91 -17.42 22.63
N ILE A 348 -34.53 -18.17 21.60
CA ILE A 348 -35.38 -19.15 20.90
C ILE A 348 -35.69 -20.35 21.81
N VAL A 349 -34.67 -20.92 22.47
CA VAL A 349 -34.86 -22.06 23.39
C VAL A 349 -35.75 -21.71 24.59
N ARG A 350 -35.62 -20.48 25.11
CA ARG A 350 -36.52 -19.97 26.17
C ARG A 350 -37.98 -19.85 25.69
N LEU A 351 -38.20 -19.56 24.41
CA LEU A 351 -39.54 -19.51 23.82
C LEU A 351 -40.12 -20.91 23.62
N GLU A 352 -39.35 -21.85 23.09
CA GLU A 352 -39.79 -23.24 22.88
C GLU A 352 -40.16 -23.92 24.20
N SER A 353 -39.36 -23.72 25.25
CA SER A 353 -39.65 -24.24 26.59
C SER A 353 -40.86 -23.58 27.25
N ALA A 354 -41.15 -22.30 26.95
CA ALA A 354 -42.35 -21.61 27.44
C ALA A 354 -43.63 -22.08 26.73
N HIS A 355 -43.58 -22.50 25.46
CA HIS A 355 -44.74 -23.02 24.72
C HIS A 355 -45.20 -24.41 25.21
N THR A 356 -44.32 -25.18 25.85
CA THR A 356 -44.68 -26.47 26.48
C THR A 356 -45.35 -26.33 27.85
N SER A 357 -45.33 -25.14 28.47
CA SER A 357 -46.00 -24.85 29.74
C SER A 357 -47.20 -23.94 29.51
N SER A 358 -48.42 -24.45 29.71
CA SER A 358 -49.69 -23.75 29.49
C SER A 358 -49.95 -22.61 30.50
N ALA A 359 -49.21 -21.50 30.39
CA ALA A 359 -49.50 -20.26 31.11
C ALA A 359 -49.28 -19.05 30.19
N VAL A 360 -50.38 -18.35 29.92
CA VAL A 360 -50.43 -17.10 29.14
C VAL A 360 -49.77 -15.97 29.92
N SER A 361 -48.77 -15.30 29.33
CA SER A 361 -48.54 -13.85 29.51
C SER A 361 -47.54 -13.27 28.50
N THR A 362 -48.02 -12.30 27.73
CA THR A 362 -47.30 -11.13 27.16
C THR A 362 -46.05 -11.37 26.30
N GLU A 363 -46.20 -11.15 25.00
CA GLU A 363 -45.18 -10.80 23.98
C GLU A 363 -43.71 -11.04 24.38
N ALA A 364 -43.31 -12.32 24.36
CA ALA A 364 -41.91 -12.68 24.49
C ALA A 364 -41.18 -12.36 23.18
N ASN A 365 -40.62 -11.16 23.09
CA ASN A 365 -39.85 -10.69 21.93
C ASN A 365 -38.62 -11.60 21.68
N ILE A 366 -38.60 -12.31 20.55
CA ILE A 366 -37.40 -12.96 20.01
C ILE A 366 -36.32 -11.89 19.88
N ARG A 367 -35.12 -12.09 20.44
CA ARG A 367 -34.02 -11.15 20.24
C ARG A 367 -33.45 -11.35 18.83
N PRO A 368 -33.66 -10.42 17.87
CA PRO A 368 -33.06 -10.53 16.55
C PRO A 368 -31.53 -10.37 16.66
N LEU A 369 -30.81 -10.87 15.67
CA LEU A 369 -29.37 -10.67 15.54
C LEU A 369 -29.05 -9.17 15.47
N SER A 370 -28.22 -8.67 16.39
CA SER A 370 -27.81 -7.27 16.40
C SER A 370 -26.60 -7.05 15.48
N TRP A 371 -26.87 -6.81 14.21
CA TRP A 371 -25.84 -6.45 13.23
C TRP A 371 -25.07 -5.19 13.64
N THR A 372 -25.76 -4.21 14.25
CA THR A 372 -25.11 -2.98 14.72
C THR A 372 -24.12 -3.23 15.84
N SER A 373 -24.41 -4.13 16.77
CA SER A 373 -23.47 -4.49 17.86
C SER A 373 -22.23 -5.21 17.31
N MET A 374 -22.41 -6.13 16.35
CA MET A 374 -21.28 -6.80 15.70
C MET A 374 -20.42 -5.81 14.90
N ARG A 375 -21.06 -4.91 14.13
CA ARG A 375 -20.35 -3.90 13.34
C ARG A 375 -19.52 -2.98 14.23
N TYR A 376 -20.11 -2.43 15.30
CA TYR A 376 -19.39 -1.59 16.26
C TYR A 376 -18.19 -2.32 16.91
N ALA A 377 -18.40 -3.57 17.35
CA ALA A 377 -17.31 -4.33 17.96
C ALA A 377 -16.17 -4.62 16.97
N LEU A 378 -16.49 -4.94 15.72
CA LEU A 378 -15.48 -5.18 14.69
C LEU A 378 -14.80 -3.89 14.22
N SER A 379 -15.56 -2.81 14.02
CA SER A 379 -15.05 -1.55 13.49
C SER A 379 -14.23 -0.76 14.49
N GLU A 380 -14.68 -0.63 15.75
CA GLU A 380 -14.03 0.22 16.76
C GLU A 380 -13.08 -0.58 17.66
N LEU A 381 -13.52 -1.75 18.15
CA LEU A 381 -12.81 -2.44 19.24
C LEU A 381 -11.77 -3.44 18.75
N ILE A 382 -12.05 -4.16 17.66
CA ILE A 382 -11.16 -5.22 17.15
C ILE A 382 -10.22 -4.67 16.07
N TYR A 383 -10.75 -4.33 14.89
CA TYR A 383 -9.92 -3.88 13.78
C TYR A 383 -9.56 -2.39 13.90
N GLY A 384 -10.49 -1.53 14.34
CA GLY A 384 -10.23 -0.10 14.52
C GLY A 384 -9.19 0.23 15.57
N ALA A 385 -9.07 -0.59 16.63
CA ALA A 385 -8.07 -0.41 17.68
C ALA A 385 -6.61 -0.47 17.17
N ARG A 386 -6.37 -1.09 16.00
CA ARG A 386 -5.06 -1.11 15.34
C ARG A 386 -4.81 0.09 14.45
N ALA A 387 -5.86 0.77 13.98
CA ALA A 387 -5.73 1.94 13.14
C ALA A 387 -5.47 3.18 14.00
N LEU A 388 -4.37 3.87 13.72
CA LEU A 388 -3.99 5.11 14.41
C LEU A 388 -4.54 6.37 13.74
N SER A 389 -4.81 6.31 12.43
CA SER A 389 -5.45 7.39 11.67
C SER A 389 -6.96 7.29 11.80
N GLU A 390 -7.64 8.42 12.07
CA GLU A 390 -9.10 8.47 12.05
C GLU A 390 -9.67 8.10 10.67
N TYR A 391 -8.94 8.40 9.58
CA TYR A 391 -9.37 8.08 8.23
C TYR A 391 -9.26 6.58 7.93
N ASP A 392 -8.21 5.92 8.44
CA ASP A 392 -8.08 4.46 8.39
C ASP A 392 -9.21 3.79 9.20
N GLN A 393 -9.54 4.32 10.39
CA GLN A 393 -10.68 3.84 11.19
C GLN A 393 -12.01 4.00 10.43
N ARG A 394 -12.26 5.16 9.82
CA ARG A 394 -13.44 5.39 8.97
C ARG A 394 -13.48 4.41 7.79
N ALA A 395 -12.34 4.13 7.14
CA ALA A 395 -12.27 3.17 6.05
C ALA A 395 -12.59 1.74 6.52
N ILE A 396 -12.01 1.30 7.64
CA ILE A 396 -12.29 -0.01 8.27
C ILE A 396 -13.77 -0.14 8.61
N ALA A 397 -14.36 0.88 9.24
CA ALA A 397 -15.78 0.89 9.60
C ALA A 397 -16.69 0.68 8.38
N ASN A 398 -16.41 1.37 7.27
CA ASN A 398 -17.17 1.22 6.04
C ASN A 398 -16.97 -0.16 5.36
N ILE A 399 -15.78 -0.76 5.47
CA ILE A 399 -15.51 -2.14 5.01
C ILE A 399 -16.29 -3.16 5.85
N VAL A 400 -16.31 -2.97 7.17
CA VAL A 400 -17.07 -3.82 8.10
C VAL A 400 -18.57 -3.70 7.82
N ASP A 401 -19.09 -2.49 7.63
CA ASP A 401 -20.49 -2.24 7.30
C ASP A 401 -20.94 -2.97 6.03
N PHE A 402 -20.07 -3.05 5.02
CA PHE A 402 -20.38 -3.74 3.78
C PHE A 402 -20.43 -5.26 3.91
N TRP A 403 -19.50 -5.86 4.66
CA TRP A 403 -19.41 -7.32 4.80
C TRP A 403 -20.33 -7.89 5.89
N ILE A 404 -20.66 -7.09 6.91
CA ILE A 404 -21.42 -7.51 8.09
C ILE A 404 -22.82 -6.89 8.04
N GLN A 405 -23.62 -7.31 7.07
CA GLN A 405 -25.00 -6.86 6.90
C GLN A 405 -25.93 -8.01 6.51
N PRO A 406 -27.24 -7.93 6.78
CA PRO A 406 -28.19 -8.99 6.39
C PRO A 406 -28.17 -9.30 4.88
N GLY A 407 -27.80 -8.31 4.04
CA GLY A 407 -27.72 -8.48 2.59
C GLY A 407 -26.52 -9.29 2.10
N SER A 408 -25.40 -9.30 2.83
CA SER A 408 -24.14 -9.95 2.41
C SER A 408 -24.15 -11.47 2.60
N ILE A 409 -25.14 -11.99 3.31
CA ILE A 409 -25.31 -13.41 3.64
C ILE A 409 -26.35 -14.08 2.72
N LYS A 410 -26.86 -13.37 1.71
CA LYS A 410 -27.78 -13.95 0.73
C LYS A 410 -27.00 -14.69 -0.36
N ARG A 411 -27.59 -15.77 -0.89
CA ARG A 411 -27.01 -16.57 -1.99
C ARG A 411 -26.74 -15.75 -3.26
N ASP A 412 -27.57 -14.74 -3.51
CA ASP A 412 -27.47 -13.86 -4.67
C ASP A 412 -26.54 -12.66 -4.45
N PHE A 413 -25.92 -12.55 -3.27
CA PHE A 413 -24.97 -11.49 -3.00
C PHE A 413 -23.76 -11.67 -3.91
N GLU A 414 -23.58 -10.70 -4.80
CA GLU A 414 -22.49 -10.65 -5.76
C GLU A 414 -21.67 -9.39 -5.51
N PHE A 415 -20.37 -9.56 -5.32
CA PHE A 415 -19.48 -8.41 -5.28
C PHE A 415 -19.27 -7.89 -6.70
N SER A 416 -20.15 -6.96 -7.10
CA SER A 416 -20.41 -6.49 -8.48
C SER A 416 -19.20 -6.16 -9.36
N LYS A 417 -18.05 -5.78 -8.82
CA LYS A 417 -16.85 -5.48 -9.63
C LYS A 417 -16.05 -6.71 -10.03
N ILE A 418 -15.93 -7.70 -9.13
CA ILE A 418 -15.18 -8.93 -9.39
C ILE A 418 -16.08 -10.14 -9.70
N LYS A 419 -17.42 -9.94 -9.68
CA LYS A 419 -18.44 -10.98 -9.87
C LYS A 419 -18.29 -12.17 -8.91
N TYR A 420 -17.72 -11.92 -7.74
CA TYR A 420 -17.48 -12.94 -6.73
C TYR A 420 -18.76 -13.23 -5.95
N LYS A 421 -18.99 -14.52 -5.70
CA LYS A 421 -20.10 -15.04 -4.89
C LYS A 421 -19.55 -16.04 -3.89
N ILE A 422 -20.18 -16.09 -2.72
CA ILE A 422 -19.89 -17.12 -1.71
C ILE A 422 -20.22 -18.49 -2.34
N PRO A 423 -19.32 -19.49 -2.28
CA PRO A 423 -19.60 -20.81 -2.85
C PRO A 423 -20.87 -21.42 -2.25
N SER A 424 -21.67 -22.09 -3.08
CA SER A 424 -23.00 -22.60 -2.68
C SER A 424 -22.98 -23.55 -1.49
N ILE A 425 -21.86 -24.25 -1.27
CA ILE A 425 -21.63 -25.19 -0.17
C ILE A 425 -21.73 -24.51 1.21
N PHE A 426 -21.39 -23.22 1.31
CA PHE A 426 -21.51 -22.44 2.55
C PHE A 426 -22.96 -22.22 3.00
N PHE A 427 -23.93 -22.43 2.10
CA PHE A 427 -25.37 -22.36 2.39
C PHE A 427 -26.01 -23.73 2.57
N GLY A 428 -25.20 -24.80 2.62
CA GLY A 428 -25.67 -26.16 2.87
C GLY A 428 -26.03 -26.38 4.34
N GLN A 429 -26.90 -27.36 4.60
CA GLN A 429 -27.19 -27.81 5.96
C GLN A 429 -26.04 -28.70 6.45
N GLN A 430 -25.29 -28.25 7.47
CA GLN A 430 -24.19 -28.99 8.12
C GLN A 430 -23.07 -29.47 7.16
N PRO A 431 -22.39 -28.56 6.44
CA PRO A 431 -21.25 -28.91 5.59
C PRO A 431 -20.07 -29.45 6.42
N LYS A 432 -19.30 -30.39 5.84
CA LYS A 432 -18.05 -30.84 6.45
C LYS A 432 -16.95 -29.80 6.24
N LEU A 433 -16.10 -29.58 7.24
CA LEU A 433 -14.99 -28.62 7.17
C LEU A 433 -14.08 -28.85 5.94
N SER A 434 -13.77 -30.11 5.62
CA SER A 434 -12.95 -30.46 4.45
C SER A 434 -13.58 -30.06 3.11
N GLN A 435 -14.92 -30.12 3.00
CA GLN A 435 -15.63 -29.70 1.79
C GLN A 435 -15.60 -28.18 1.62
N LEU A 436 -15.69 -27.44 2.73
CA LEU A 436 -15.58 -25.98 2.72
C LEU A 436 -14.17 -25.52 2.34
N GLN A 437 -13.14 -26.17 2.89
CA GLN A 437 -11.75 -25.91 2.56
C GLN A 437 -11.46 -26.19 1.08
N GLN A 438 -11.90 -27.34 0.56
CA GLN A 438 -11.76 -27.67 -0.86
C GLN A 438 -12.49 -26.67 -1.77
N ALA A 439 -13.65 -26.15 -1.34
CA ALA A 439 -14.37 -25.13 -2.09
C ALA A 439 -13.59 -23.82 -2.18
N LEU A 440 -12.92 -23.39 -1.11
CA LEU A 440 -12.05 -22.21 -1.12
C LEU A 440 -10.81 -22.43 -1.98
N GLU A 441 -10.22 -23.63 -1.95
CA GLU A 441 -9.10 -24.01 -2.81
C GLU A 441 -9.48 -24.08 -4.30
N SER A 442 -10.76 -24.29 -4.62
CA SER A 442 -11.24 -24.28 -6.01
C SER A 442 -11.45 -22.88 -6.60
N LEU A 443 -11.33 -21.83 -5.78
CA LEU A 443 -11.51 -20.45 -6.25
C LEU A 443 -10.42 -20.05 -7.26
N SER A 444 -10.83 -19.28 -8.27
CA SER A 444 -9.92 -18.76 -9.28
C SER A 444 -9.04 -17.65 -8.71
N ILE A 445 -7.72 -17.76 -8.91
CA ILE A 445 -6.72 -16.83 -8.36
C ILE A 445 -6.89 -15.44 -9.01
N HIS A 446 -7.08 -15.41 -10.33
CA HIS A 446 -7.11 -14.17 -11.13
C HIS A 446 -8.27 -13.22 -10.80
N GLN A 447 -9.39 -13.73 -10.27
CA GLN A 447 -10.53 -12.88 -9.88
C GLN A 447 -10.35 -12.22 -8.52
N LEU A 448 -9.53 -12.82 -7.65
CA LEU A 448 -9.41 -12.42 -6.25
C LEU A 448 -8.12 -11.65 -5.93
N ASP A 449 -7.11 -11.72 -6.80
CA ASP A 449 -5.86 -10.96 -6.65
C ASP A 449 -5.90 -9.57 -7.31
N ALA A 450 -7.09 -9.12 -7.73
CA ALA A 450 -7.30 -7.77 -8.22
C ALA A 450 -7.38 -6.76 -7.04
N PRO A 451 -6.88 -5.52 -7.18
CA PRO A 451 -7.05 -4.47 -6.17
C PRO A 451 -8.52 -4.26 -5.76
N GLU A 452 -9.45 -4.50 -6.69
CA GLU A 452 -10.88 -4.47 -6.49
C GLU A 452 -11.35 -5.44 -5.40
N ALA A 453 -10.71 -6.61 -5.25
CA ALA A 453 -11.02 -7.56 -4.18
C ALA A 453 -10.74 -6.98 -2.79
N CYS A 454 -9.79 -6.05 -2.69
CA CYS A 454 -9.42 -5.30 -1.50
C CYS A 454 -10.14 -3.94 -1.36
N HIS A 455 -11.22 -3.73 -2.12
CA HIS A 455 -11.97 -2.47 -2.18
C HIS A 455 -11.17 -1.27 -2.67
N LEU A 456 -10.11 -1.47 -3.48
CA LEU A 456 -9.39 -0.41 -4.17
C LEU A 456 -9.74 -0.40 -5.67
N HIS A 457 -9.39 0.66 -6.41
CA HIS A 457 -9.47 0.62 -7.88
C HIS A 457 -8.13 0.23 -8.44
N SER A 458 -8.12 -0.47 -9.57
CA SER A 458 -6.92 -0.67 -10.36
C SER A 458 -6.39 0.66 -10.89
N THR A 459 -5.31 1.13 -10.27
CA THR A 459 -4.51 2.29 -10.67
C THR A 459 -3.02 1.94 -10.60
N ASN A 460 -2.16 2.82 -11.11
CA ASN A 460 -0.72 2.68 -11.00
C ASN A 460 -0.22 2.63 -9.54
N GLU A 461 -0.93 3.23 -8.58
CA GLU A 461 -0.58 3.17 -7.15
C GLU A 461 -0.90 1.81 -6.52
N THR A 462 -1.96 1.16 -7.01
CA THR A 462 -2.37 -0.18 -6.55
C THR A 462 -1.69 -1.30 -7.33
N ASN A 463 -0.82 -0.96 -8.28
CA ASN A 463 0.00 -1.97 -8.93
C ASN A 463 1.12 -2.37 -7.97
N LEU A 464 1.16 -3.65 -7.60
CA LEU A 464 2.08 -4.20 -6.60
C LEU A 464 3.55 -4.11 -7.06
N GLY A 465 3.80 -3.80 -8.33
CA GLY A 465 5.14 -3.48 -8.83
C GLY A 465 6.07 -4.69 -8.82
N ASP A 466 5.52 -5.91 -8.90
CA ASP A 466 6.31 -7.15 -8.95
C ASP A 466 7.33 -7.15 -10.11
N ASP A 467 7.03 -6.42 -11.19
CA ASP A 467 7.96 -6.19 -12.30
C ASP A 467 9.20 -5.42 -11.88
N LEU A 468 9.06 -4.46 -10.96
CA LEU A 468 10.17 -3.66 -10.45
C LEU A 468 11.08 -4.49 -9.53
N LEU A 469 10.54 -5.50 -8.84
CA LEU A 469 11.34 -6.47 -8.11
C LEU A 469 12.26 -7.25 -9.04
N ILE A 470 11.77 -7.65 -10.22
CA ILE A 470 12.59 -8.30 -11.24
C ILE A 470 13.67 -7.34 -11.74
N ILE A 471 13.30 -6.10 -12.05
CA ILE A 471 14.26 -5.08 -12.50
C ILE A 471 15.35 -4.83 -11.45
N ASN A 472 14.99 -4.70 -10.17
CA ASN A 472 15.94 -4.52 -9.08
C ASN A 472 16.88 -5.72 -8.91
N ARG A 473 16.37 -6.94 -9.01
CA ARG A 473 17.21 -8.15 -8.98
C ARG A 473 18.16 -8.22 -10.18
N LEU A 474 17.68 -7.87 -11.37
CA LEU A 474 18.53 -7.78 -12.56
C LEU A 474 19.61 -6.70 -12.41
N ASN A 475 19.27 -5.54 -11.84
CA ASN A 475 20.22 -4.47 -11.57
C ASN A 475 21.31 -4.92 -10.57
N ARG A 476 20.95 -5.67 -9.53
CA ARG A 476 21.95 -6.25 -8.60
C ARG A 476 22.87 -7.26 -9.28
N ILE A 477 22.35 -8.09 -10.19
CA ILE A 477 23.18 -9.00 -10.99
C ILE A 477 24.14 -8.17 -11.83
N ILE A 478 23.66 -7.11 -12.49
CA ILE A 478 24.48 -6.22 -13.30
C ILE A 478 25.58 -5.55 -12.46
N ASP A 479 25.26 -5.09 -11.26
CA ASP A 479 26.23 -4.47 -10.34
C ASP A 479 27.27 -5.47 -9.82
N ALA A 480 26.90 -6.75 -9.70
CA ALA A 480 27.81 -7.82 -9.28
C ALA A 480 28.72 -8.31 -10.43
N LEU A 481 28.40 -7.99 -11.69
CA LEU A 481 29.23 -8.38 -12.83
C LEU A 481 30.53 -7.54 -12.87
N PRO A 482 31.70 -8.15 -13.10
CA PRO A 482 32.94 -7.41 -13.26
C PRO A 482 32.84 -6.46 -14.47
N ALA A 483 33.41 -5.26 -14.35
CA ALA A 483 33.47 -4.28 -15.43
C ALA A 483 34.35 -4.79 -16.59
N ASN A 484 33.77 -5.58 -17.48
CA ASN A 484 34.43 -6.03 -18.70
C ASN A 484 34.36 -4.95 -19.77
N ILE A 485 35.49 -4.72 -20.46
CA ILE A 485 35.67 -3.70 -21.50
C ILE A 485 34.68 -3.83 -22.68
N SER A 486 34.11 -5.02 -22.92
CA SER A 486 33.13 -5.25 -23.99
C SER A 486 31.69 -4.88 -23.61
N LEU A 487 31.40 -4.76 -22.32
CA LEU A 487 30.12 -4.26 -21.82
C LEU A 487 30.33 -2.79 -21.50
N SER A 488 29.42 -1.93 -21.95
CA SER A 488 29.49 -0.47 -21.79
C SER A 488 29.50 0.06 -20.34
N THR A 489 29.71 -0.81 -19.33
CA THR A 489 29.82 -0.49 -17.90
C THR A 489 31.00 0.42 -17.59
N ALA A 490 32.02 0.50 -18.45
CA ALA A 490 33.14 1.43 -18.29
C ALA A 490 32.78 2.91 -18.52
N VAL A 491 31.69 3.22 -19.23
CA VAL A 491 31.42 4.60 -19.68
C VAL A 491 30.69 5.43 -18.60
N HIS A 492 30.03 4.79 -17.64
CA HIS A 492 29.32 5.49 -16.56
C HIS A 492 29.43 4.72 -15.24
N GLN A 493 30.09 5.30 -14.22
CA GLN A 493 29.95 4.82 -12.84
C GLN A 493 28.48 4.94 -12.44
N ARG A 494 27.80 3.81 -12.32
CA ARG A 494 26.40 3.74 -11.86
C ARG A 494 26.39 3.81 -10.33
N PRO A 495 25.39 4.49 -9.73
CA PRO A 495 25.17 4.36 -8.29
C PRO A 495 24.82 2.90 -7.98
N SER A 496 25.38 2.35 -6.92
CA SER A 496 25.09 0.98 -6.47
C SER A 496 23.59 0.81 -6.24
N THR A 497 23.01 -0.31 -6.69
CA THR A 497 21.64 -0.68 -6.33
C THR A 497 21.54 -0.73 -4.80
N PRO A 498 20.54 -0.07 -4.17
CA PRO A 498 20.41 -0.06 -2.73
C PRO A 498 20.37 -1.47 -2.14
N VAL A 499 21.05 -1.64 -1.00
CA VAL A 499 21.31 -2.94 -0.35
C VAL A 499 20.04 -3.53 0.28
N GLU A 500 19.06 -2.70 0.66
CA GLU A 500 17.80 -3.17 1.20
C GLU A 500 16.94 -3.78 0.09
N ASP A 501 16.49 -5.03 0.30
CA ASP A 501 15.51 -5.68 -0.55
C ASP A 501 14.28 -4.78 -0.72
N VAL A 502 13.86 -4.55 -1.97
CA VAL A 502 12.45 -4.22 -2.23
C VAL A 502 11.68 -5.49 -1.90
N THR A 503 11.36 -5.66 -0.63
CA THR A 503 10.43 -6.66 -0.15
C THR A 503 9.05 -6.34 -0.71
N ILE A 504 8.31 -7.37 -1.10
CA ILE A 504 6.89 -7.28 -1.47
C ILE A 504 6.03 -6.72 -0.29
N ASN A 505 6.63 -6.56 0.89
CA ASN A 505 6.06 -5.78 1.98
C ASN A 505 6.59 -4.34 1.93
N THR A 506 5.63 -3.47 1.66
CA THR A 506 5.66 -2.02 1.67
C THR A 506 6.10 -1.43 3.02
N SER A 507 7.27 -0.83 3.03
CA SER A 507 7.64 0.21 3.99
C SER A 507 8.59 1.28 3.42
N PHE A 508 8.67 1.39 2.09
CA PHE A 508 9.30 2.53 1.42
C PHE A 508 8.43 3.04 0.28
N SER A 509 8.25 4.36 0.28
CA SER A 509 7.56 5.20 -0.68
C SER A 509 7.38 4.55 -2.07
N SER A 510 6.15 4.56 -2.58
CA SER A 510 5.82 4.24 -3.97
C SER A 510 6.55 5.12 -5.02
N SER A 511 7.31 6.13 -4.58
CA SER A 511 8.23 6.89 -5.41
C SER A 511 9.66 6.31 -5.46
N ASN A 512 10.07 5.48 -4.49
CA ASN A 512 11.41 4.88 -4.49
C ASN A 512 11.52 3.62 -5.34
N VAL A 513 10.43 2.96 -5.71
CA VAL A 513 10.55 1.82 -6.63
C VAL A 513 10.93 2.30 -8.04
N TRP A 514 10.46 3.50 -8.44
CA TRP A 514 10.90 4.20 -9.66
C TRP A 514 12.29 4.84 -9.52
N SER A 515 12.77 5.11 -8.30
CA SER A 515 14.12 5.65 -8.06
C SER A 515 15.19 4.55 -7.89
N THR A 516 14.79 3.33 -7.51
CA THR A 516 15.67 2.17 -7.33
C THR A 516 15.75 1.28 -8.57
N ALA A 517 14.62 1.11 -9.27
CA ALA A 517 14.62 0.57 -10.61
C ALA A 517 14.97 1.71 -11.58
N PHE A 518 16.24 2.11 -11.62
CA PHE A 518 16.75 2.82 -12.79
C PHE A 518 16.43 1.95 -14.01
N SER A 519 15.35 2.29 -14.72
CA SER A 519 15.15 1.75 -16.06
C SER A 519 16.38 2.18 -16.85
N SER A 520 16.91 1.29 -17.67
CA SER A 520 18.02 1.60 -18.58
C SER A 520 17.72 2.87 -19.40
N ALA A 521 16.43 3.16 -19.64
CA ALA A 521 15.92 4.39 -20.24
C ALA A 521 16.02 5.65 -19.36
N ALA A 522 15.81 5.54 -18.03
CA ALA A 522 16.08 6.64 -17.10
C ALA A 522 17.59 6.94 -17.03
N LEU A 523 18.43 5.91 -16.91
CA LEU A 523 19.89 6.05 -17.03
C LEU A 523 20.31 6.65 -18.38
N TYR A 524 19.60 6.34 -19.47
CA TYR A 524 19.87 6.89 -20.80
C TYR A 524 19.42 8.34 -20.95
N THR A 525 18.29 8.76 -20.36
CA THR A 525 17.92 10.18 -20.27
C THR A 525 18.88 10.98 -19.37
N PHE A 526 19.56 10.30 -18.44
CA PHE A 526 20.70 10.85 -17.69
C PHE A 526 22.02 10.85 -18.48
N SER A 527 22.26 9.85 -19.34
CA SER A 527 23.49 9.67 -20.16
C SER A 527 23.52 10.52 -21.43
N THR A 528 22.37 10.80 -22.05
CA THR A 528 22.25 11.65 -23.24
C THR A 528 22.19 13.14 -22.95
N LYS A 529 21.86 13.53 -21.71
CA LYS A 529 22.09 14.91 -21.27
C LYS A 529 23.59 15.05 -21.09
N LYS A 530 24.23 15.91 -21.88
CA LYS A 530 25.56 16.45 -21.56
C LYS A 530 25.61 16.63 -20.05
N THR A 531 26.55 15.99 -19.36
CA THR A 531 26.82 16.27 -17.95
C THR A 531 27.17 17.75 -17.88
N ILE A 532 26.17 18.59 -17.63
CA ILE A 532 26.36 20.02 -17.41
C ILE A 532 27.18 20.08 -16.13
N ALA A 533 28.35 20.70 -16.19
CA ALA A 533 29.16 20.91 -14.99
C ALA A 533 28.29 21.61 -13.93
N LEU A 534 28.46 21.25 -12.65
CA LEU A 534 27.74 21.89 -11.53
C LEU A 534 27.79 23.42 -11.61
N GLU A 535 28.90 23.96 -12.12
CA GLU A 535 29.12 25.37 -12.44
C GLU A 535 28.14 25.91 -13.50
N GLU A 536 28.09 25.31 -14.69
CA GLU A 536 27.18 25.71 -15.77
C GLU A 536 25.71 25.58 -15.33
N TYR A 537 25.39 24.54 -14.56
CA TYR A 537 24.05 24.28 -14.06
C TYR A 537 23.62 25.32 -13.02
N SER A 538 24.49 25.63 -12.05
CA SER A 538 24.25 26.67 -11.06
C SER A 538 24.17 28.06 -11.69
N ALA A 539 25.03 28.37 -12.68
CA ALA A 539 24.98 29.61 -13.44
C ALA A 539 23.67 29.78 -14.22
N MET A 540 23.19 28.71 -14.89
CA MET A 540 21.92 28.72 -15.61
C MET A 540 20.73 29.00 -14.68
N ILE A 541 20.70 28.35 -13.51
CA ILE A 541 19.63 28.53 -12.52
C ILE A 541 19.64 29.96 -11.97
N LEU A 542 20.81 30.46 -11.57
CA LEU A 542 20.98 31.82 -11.05
C LEU A 542 20.55 32.89 -12.06
N ALA A 543 20.75 32.66 -13.36
CA ALA A 543 20.43 33.62 -14.40
C ALA A 543 18.94 33.70 -14.75
N SER A 544 18.20 32.59 -14.73
CA SER A 544 16.87 32.52 -15.37
C SER A 544 15.78 31.75 -14.63
N LYS A 545 16.11 31.00 -13.56
CA LYS A 545 15.16 30.06 -12.92
C LYS A 545 14.80 30.41 -11.48
N LEU A 546 15.23 31.57 -10.97
CA LEU A 546 14.88 32.03 -9.62
C LEU A 546 13.91 33.22 -9.68
N PRO A 547 12.89 33.25 -8.79
CA PRO A 547 12.01 34.40 -8.69
C PRO A 547 12.73 35.63 -8.14
N LYS A 548 12.13 36.80 -8.36
CA LYS A 548 12.62 38.07 -7.82
C LYS A 548 12.46 38.06 -6.29
N VAL A 549 13.52 38.46 -5.59
CA VAL A 549 13.52 38.57 -4.12
C VAL A 549 12.95 39.93 -3.73
N LEU A 550 11.93 39.92 -2.89
CA LEU A 550 11.30 41.12 -2.35
C LEU A 550 11.98 41.51 -1.04
N THR A 551 12.33 42.78 -0.86
CA THR A 551 12.82 43.25 0.44
C THR A 551 11.67 43.37 1.44
N LYS A 552 11.98 43.32 2.75
CA LYS A 552 10.97 43.45 3.82
C LYS A 552 10.13 44.72 3.66
N ASP A 553 10.76 45.84 3.31
CA ASP A 553 10.07 47.12 3.07
C ASP A 553 9.11 47.05 1.87
N GLN A 554 9.54 46.43 0.78
CA GLN A 554 8.71 46.24 -0.40
C GLN A 554 7.49 45.34 -0.16
N ILE A 555 7.61 44.35 0.75
CA ILE A 555 6.49 43.51 1.16
C ILE A 555 5.48 44.34 1.96
N LEU A 556 5.95 45.10 2.95
CA LEU A 556 5.11 45.96 3.80
C LEU A 556 4.42 47.07 2.98
N ASP A 557 5.12 47.69 2.04
CA ASP A 557 4.56 48.75 1.19
C ASP A 557 3.51 48.23 0.21
N ARG A 558 3.63 46.98 -0.25
CA ARG A 558 2.56 46.33 -1.05
C ARG A 558 1.36 46.00 -0.17
N ALA A 559 1.58 45.47 1.03
CA ALA A 559 0.50 45.18 1.98
C ALA A 559 -0.28 46.45 2.37
N ARG A 560 0.39 47.58 2.59
CA ARG A 560 -0.26 48.88 2.87
C ARG A 560 -1.17 49.35 1.74
N ARG A 561 -0.82 49.05 0.49
CA ARG A 561 -1.53 49.50 -0.71
C ARG A 561 -2.73 48.62 -1.09
N ASN A 562 -2.87 47.44 -0.48
CA ASN A 562 -3.90 46.48 -0.85
C ASN A 562 -5.31 46.87 -0.32
N GLY A 563 -5.40 47.81 0.62
CA GLY A 563 -6.65 48.34 1.17
C GLY A 563 -7.14 47.65 2.45
N THR A 564 -6.54 46.52 2.82
CA THR A 564 -6.83 45.80 4.06
C THR A 564 -5.90 46.28 5.19
N PRO A 565 -6.36 46.39 6.45
CA PRO A 565 -5.50 46.75 7.57
C PRO A 565 -4.32 45.79 7.73
N ILE A 566 -3.11 46.30 8.01
CA ILE A 566 -1.90 45.45 8.15
C ILE A 566 -2.07 44.42 9.27
N GLN A 567 -2.76 44.79 10.35
CA GLN A 567 -3.00 43.94 11.51
C GLN A 567 -4.13 42.93 11.30
N SER A 568 -4.83 42.95 10.15
CA SER A 568 -5.82 41.93 9.83
C SER A 568 -5.16 40.54 9.79
N PRO A 569 -5.79 39.48 10.34
CA PRO A 569 -5.24 38.12 10.31
C PRO A 569 -4.78 37.67 8.93
N PHE A 570 -5.53 38.03 7.88
CA PHE A 570 -5.16 37.75 6.48
C PHE A 570 -3.84 38.42 6.06
N ASN A 571 -3.67 39.70 6.38
CA ASN A 571 -2.47 40.46 6.01
C ASN A 571 -1.24 39.99 6.79
N VAL A 572 -1.40 39.68 8.08
CA VAL A 572 -0.32 39.09 8.90
C VAL A 572 0.16 37.76 8.30
N TRP A 573 -0.78 36.91 7.89
CA TRP A 573 -0.48 35.63 7.25
C TRP A 573 0.22 35.78 5.89
N ILE A 574 -0.33 36.57 4.96
CA ILE A 574 0.27 36.68 3.62
C ILE A 574 1.64 37.39 3.65
N ILE A 575 1.87 38.32 4.58
CA ILE A 575 3.19 38.92 4.82
C ILE A 575 4.18 37.84 5.27
N ARG A 576 3.76 36.95 6.18
CA ARG A 576 4.60 35.84 6.65
C ARG A 576 4.93 34.87 5.51
N GLU A 577 3.95 34.51 4.69
CA GLU A 577 4.15 33.67 3.51
C GLU A 577 5.14 34.28 2.50
N ALA A 578 5.05 35.60 2.26
CA ALA A 578 5.99 36.31 1.40
C ALA A 578 7.41 36.36 1.98
N GLN A 579 7.56 36.49 3.31
CA GLN A 579 8.86 36.42 3.98
C GLN A 579 9.48 35.03 3.85
N LEU A 580 8.72 33.96 4.10
CA LEU A 580 9.19 32.59 3.95
C LEU A 580 9.68 32.30 2.52
N MET A 581 8.94 32.77 1.50
CA MET A 581 9.37 32.66 0.11
C MET A 581 10.68 33.43 -0.15
N THR A 582 10.80 34.62 0.41
CA THR A 582 11.99 35.47 0.28
C THR A 582 13.21 34.81 0.91
N ASP A 583 13.06 34.25 2.11
CA ASP A 583 14.11 33.55 2.85
C ASP A 583 14.57 32.30 2.08
N LEU A 584 13.63 31.49 1.57
CA LEU A 584 13.91 30.31 0.75
C LEU A 584 14.72 30.65 -0.51
N VAL A 585 14.27 31.65 -1.27
CA VAL A 585 14.94 32.05 -2.51
C VAL A 585 16.34 32.62 -2.22
N THR A 586 16.50 33.31 -1.08
CA THR A 586 17.79 33.83 -0.64
C THR A 586 18.76 32.70 -0.30
N VAL A 587 18.33 31.68 0.46
CA VAL A 587 19.17 30.51 0.78
C VAL A 587 19.55 29.73 -0.48
N ILE A 588 18.59 29.46 -1.38
CA ILE A 588 18.85 28.79 -2.66
C ILE A 588 19.91 29.56 -3.46
N ARG A 589 19.77 30.90 -3.55
CA ARG A 589 20.74 31.75 -4.25
C ARG A 589 22.13 31.66 -3.62
N THR A 590 22.23 31.75 -2.30
CA THR A 590 23.50 31.66 -1.57
C THR A 590 24.18 30.31 -1.82
N HIS A 591 23.45 29.20 -1.72
CA HIS A 591 24.01 27.86 -1.98
C HIS A 591 24.55 27.74 -3.42
N LEU A 592 23.78 28.19 -4.40
CA LEU A 592 24.18 28.14 -5.82
C LEU A 592 25.39 29.05 -6.11
N GLN A 593 25.46 30.23 -5.50
CA GLN A 593 26.60 31.13 -5.63
C GLN A 593 27.87 30.53 -5.01
N SER A 594 27.77 29.97 -3.81
CA SER A 594 28.90 29.32 -3.14
C SER A 594 29.41 28.11 -3.92
N ILE A 595 28.52 27.28 -4.47
CA ILE A 595 28.89 26.15 -5.32
C ILE A 595 29.57 26.64 -6.60
N LYS A 596 29.01 27.65 -7.27
CA LYS A 596 29.59 28.22 -8.48
C LYS A 596 31.00 28.74 -8.22
N VAL A 597 31.18 29.60 -7.21
CA VAL A 597 32.50 30.17 -6.86
C VAL A 597 33.50 29.08 -6.49
N ALA A 598 33.08 28.03 -5.76
CA ALA A 598 33.96 26.92 -5.43
C ALA A 598 34.40 26.12 -6.68
N CYS A 599 33.52 25.95 -7.65
CA CYS A 599 33.84 25.34 -8.94
C CYS A 599 34.77 26.23 -9.78
N ASP A 600 34.48 27.52 -9.92
CA ASP A 600 35.29 28.49 -10.67
C ASP A 600 36.75 28.53 -10.15
N LEU A 601 36.92 28.40 -8.82
CA LEU A 601 38.22 28.43 -8.15
C LEU A 601 38.93 27.07 -8.08
N ASN A 602 38.33 25.97 -8.58
CA ASN A 602 38.84 24.60 -8.46
C ASN A 602 39.18 24.14 -7.01
N GLN A 603 38.51 24.72 -6.01
CA GLN A 603 38.72 24.40 -4.59
C GLN A 603 37.63 23.45 -4.08
N LEU A 604 37.55 22.27 -4.67
CA LEU A 604 36.60 21.24 -4.27
C LEU A 604 37.04 20.58 -2.95
N GLY A 605 36.17 20.59 -1.94
CA GLY A 605 36.29 19.75 -0.74
C GLY A 605 36.76 20.44 0.55
N THR A 606 37.69 21.40 0.52
CA THR A 606 38.24 22.01 1.76
C THR A 606 37.43 23.19 2.30
N GLN A 607 36.58 23.82 1.48
CA GLN A 607 35.71 24.94 1.88
C GLN A 607 34.22 24.58 1.95
N TRP A 608 33.86 23.30 1.74
CA TRP A 608 32.46 22.90 1.78
C TRP A 608 32.04 22.61 3.22
N SER A 609 31.01 23.30 3.70
CA SER A 609 30.28 22.82 4.87
C SER A 609 29.61 21.49 4.53
N ALA A 610 29.32 20.66 5.54
CA ALA A 610 28.60 19.40 5.34
C ALA A 610 27.24 19.62 4.63
N GLU A 611 26.58 20.72 4.92
CA GLU A 611 25.34 21.14 4.25
C GLU A 611 25.57 21.47 2.77
N LEU A 612 26.60 22.25 2.43
CA LEU A 612 26.91 22.61 1.05
C LEU A 612 27.32 21.40 0.21
N ALA A 613 28.04 20.45 0.81
CA ALA A 613 28.39 19.18 0.18
C ALA A 613 27.15 18.35 -0.15
N ASN A 614 26.19 18.25 0.78
CA ASN A 614 24.92 17.56 0.55
C ASN A 614 24.09 18.24 -0.55
N VAL A 615 24.08 19.57 -0.59
CA VAL A 615 23.40 20.35 -1.64
C VAL A 615 24.05 20.09 -3.00
N ALA A 616 25.38 20.18 -3.09
CA ALA A 616 26.11 19.91 -4.34
C ALA A 616 25.88 18.47 -4.82
N HIS A 617 25.90 17.50 -3.91
CA HIS A 617 25.58 16.10 -4.20
C HIS A 617 24.14 15.95 -4.73
N ALA A 618 23.15 16.55 -4.07
CA ALA A 618 21.76 16.50 -4.54
C ALA A 618 21.58 17.15 -5.92
N LEU A 619 22.20 18.30 -6.16
CA LEU A 619 22.15 19.00 -7.45
C LEU A 619 22.80 18.20 -8.57
N TYR A 620 23.93 17.54 -8.30
CA TYR A 620 24.60 16.65 -9.25
C TYR A 620 23.65 15.54 -9.74
N TYR A 621 22.87 14.95 -8.83
CA TYR A 621 21.87 13.94 -9.16
C TYR A 621 20.49 14.50 -9.58
N GLN A 622 20.38 15.80 -9.84
CA GLN A 622 19.14 16.50 -10.20
C GLN A 622 18.00 16.33 -9.18
N ARG A 623 18.33 16.10 -7.92
CA ARG A 623 17.41 15.99 -6.78
C ARG A 623 17.31 17.31 -6.05
N ILE A 624 16.24 17.44 -5.26
CA ILE A 624 16.02 18.62 -4.41
C ILE A 624 16.81 18.43 -3.11
N PRO A 625 17.73 19.34 -2.76
CA PRO A 625 18.48 19.30 -1.51
C PRO A 625 17.58 19.29 -0.26
N ASP A 626 17.94 18.49 0.75
CA ASP A 626 17.16 18.36 1.98
C ASP A 626 17.03 19.68 2.75
N ALA A 627 18.09 20.50 2.77
CA ALA A 627 18.05 21.84 3.38
C ALA A 627 16.94 22.74 2.79
N TRP A 628 16.68 22.64 1.48
CA TRP A 628 15.59 23.40 0.84
C TRP A 628 14.23 22.82 1.20
N ARG A 629 14.14 21.50 1.32
CA ARG A 629 12.90 20.78 1.66
C ARG A 629 12.47 21.06 3.10
N GLU A 630 13.42 21.06 4.03
CA GLU A 630 13.17 21.41 5.44
C GLU A 630 12.62 22.83 5.59
N MET A 631 13.15 23.79 4.83
CA MET A 631 12.63 25.17 4.82
C MET A 631 11.24 25.29 4.21
N ILE A 632 10.89 24.46 3.23
CA ILE A 632 9.54 24.43 2.64
C ILE A 632 8.52 23.77 3.59
N GLY A 633 8.98 22.85 4.43
CA GLY A 633 8.17 22.17 5.44
C GLY A 633 7.21 21.14 4.81
N PRO A 634 5.94 21.04 5.27
CA PRO A 634 5.04 19.94 4.90
C PRO A 634 4.64 19.95 3.42
N SER A 635 4.69 21.10 2.75
CA SER A 635 4.42 21.25 1.32
C SER A 635 5.62 20.87 0.42
N ALA A 636 6.74 20.46 1.01
CA ALA A 636 7.95 20.17 0.28
C ALA A 636 7.76 19.03 -0.73
N PRO A 637 8.25 19.19 -1.96
CA PRO A 637 8.23 18.13 -2.95
C PRO A 637 9.05 16.90 -2.48
N PRO A 638 8.65 15.70 -2.91
CA PRO A 638 9.39 14.48 -2.62
C PRO A 638 10.76 14.54 -3.31
N PRO A 639 11.76 13.78 -2.82
CA PRO A 639 13.11 13.81 -3.39
C PRO A 639 13.17 13.24 -4.81
N THR A 640 12.11 12.55 -5.25
CA THR A 640 11.91 12.05 -6.62
C THR A 640 11.41 13.11 -7.59
N TRP A 641 10.96 14.27 -7.09
CA TRP A 641 10.54 15.37 -7.93
C TRP A 641 11.77 16.07 -8.51
N GLY A 642 11.93 16.01 -9.84
CA GLY A 642 13.11 16.56 -10.50
C GLY A 642 13.19 18.09 -10.42
N LEU A 643 14.43 18.62 -10.43
CA LEU A 643 14.67 20.07 -10.41
C LEU A 643 14.02 20.83 -11.57
N ASN A 644 13.77 20.16 -12.71
CA ASN A 644 13.09 20.75 -13.86
C ASN A 644 11.64 21.15 -13.56
N ASN A 645 10.98 20.47 -12.62
CA ASN A 645 9.62 20.81 -12.19
C ASN A 645 9.65 21.70 -10.93
N PHE A 646 10.70 21.60 -10.12
CA PHE A 646 10.85 22.39 -8.89
C PHE A 646 10.93 23.90 -9.15
N PHE A 647 11.82 24.34 -10.04
CA PHE A 647 12.01 25.79 -10.27
C PHE A 647 10.81 26.48 -10.92
N PRO A 648 10.14 25.91 -11.94
CA PRO A 648 8.88 26.46 -12.44
C PRO A 648 7.79 26.54 -11.37
N ASP A 649 7.68 25.53 -10.50
CA ASP A 649 6.76 25.57 -9.36
C ASP A 649 7.14 26.72 -8.41
N LEU A 650 8.41 26.84 -8.03
CA LEU A 650 8.90 27.92 -7.16
C LEU A 650 8.58 29.32 -7.71
N ILE A 651 8.76 29.53 -9.02
CA ILE A 651 8.40 30.80 -9.70
C ILE A 651 6.89 31.03 -9.62
N MET A 652 6.08 30.03 -9.96
CA MET A 652 4.62 30.13 -9.91
C MET A 652 4.13 30.46 -8.49
N ARG A 653 4.70 29.82 -7.46
CA ARG A 653 4.39 30.08 -6.05
C ARG A 653 4.72 31.51 -5.67
N ALA A 654 5.91 32.00 -6.00
CA ALA A 654 6.36 33.35 -5.66
C ALA A 654 5.47 34.42 -6.35
N GLU A 655 5.16 34.23 -7.64
CA GLU A 655 4.26 35.13 -8.36
C GLU A 655 2.84 35.13 -7.78
N HIS A 656 2.33 33.97 -7.38
CA HIS A 656 1.01 33.87 -6.78
C HIS A 656 0.94 34.60 -5.43
N ILE A 657 1.92 34.37 -4.55
CA ILE A 657 2.01 35.06 -3.26
C ILE A 657 2.11 36.59 -3.46
N GLU A 658 2.91 37.06 -4.42
CA GLU A 658 3.02 38.49 -4.73
C GLU A 658 1.70 39.08 -5.24
N LYS A 659 0.98 38.36 -6.12
CA LYS A 659 -0.34 38.77 -6.63
C LYS A 659 -1.37 38.87 -5.51
N VAL A 660 -1.40 37.90 -4.59
CA VAL A 660 -2.29 37.89 -3.43
C VAL A 660 -1.96 39.03 -2.47
N LEU A 661 -0.68 39.25 -2.17
CA LEU A 661 -0.20 40.35 -1.34
C LEU A 661 -0.62 41.72 -1.90
N THR A 662 -0.50 41.90 -3.22
CA THR A 662 -0.78 43.18 -3.90
C THR A 662 -2.28 43.47 -3.99
N LYS A 663 -3.11 42.47 -4.29
CA LYS A 663 -4.57 42.66 -4.44
C LYS A 663 -5.31 42.68 -3.10
N GLY A 664 -4.84 41.92 -2.10
CA GLY A 664 -5.51 41.79 -0.80
C GLY A 664 -6.74 40.86 -0.84
N ARG A 665 -7.35 40.65 0.33
CA ARG A 665 -8.46 39.69 0.56
C ARG A 665 -9.71 39.99 -0.26
N GLU A 666 -10.05 41.27 -0.41
CA GLU A 666 -11.32 41.71 -1.02
C GLU A 666 -11.30 41.74 -2.55
N LYS A 667 -10.11 41.75 -3.17
CA LYS A 667 -9.96 41.92 -4.63
C LYS A 667 -9.36 40.71 -5.32
N HIS A 668 -8.82 39.74 -4.58
CA HIS A 668 -8.19 38.57 -5.18
C HIS A 668 -9.26 37.53 -5.59
N PRO A 669 -9.32 37.12 -6.88
CA PRO A 669 -10.45 36.32 -7.38
C PRO A 669 -10.46 34.87 -6.90
N ALA A 670 -9.33 34.18 -6.90
CA ALA A 670 -9.24 32.76 -6.53
C ALA A 670 -7.84 32.37 -6.03
N TYR A 671 -7.75 31.47 -5.06
CA TYR A 671 -6.50 31.15 -4.35
C TYR A 671 -5.95 29.78 -4.76
N ASN A 672 -4.68 29.74 -5.17
CA ASN A 672 -3.98 28.48 -5.44
C ASN A 672 -3.38 27.95 -4.14
N LEU A 673 -3.94 26.89 -3.58
CA LEU A 673 -3.45 26.35 -2.31
C LEU A 673 -2.01 25.85 -2.41
N SER A 674 -1.60 25.40 -3.59
CA SER A 674 -0.25 24.90 -3.87
C SER A 674 0.83 25.99 -3.84
N ALA A 675 0.44 27.26 -3.78
CA ALA A 675 1.36 28.38 -3.67
C ALA A 675 1.98 28.49 -2.27
N PHE A 676 1.17 28.26 -1.23
CA PHE A 676 1.46 28.65 0.15
C PHE A 676 2.23 27.57 0.91
N PHE A 677 3.05 27.99 1.86
CA PHE A 677 3.73 27.12 2.83
C PHE A 677 2.74 26.61 3.89
N HIS A 678 1.86 27.49 4.39
CA HIS A 678 0.84 27.19 5.40
C HIS A 678 -0.56 27.50 4.86
N ALA A 679 -1.06 26.64 3.97
CA ALA A 679 -2.41 26.78 3.39
C ALA A 679 -3.52 26.57 4.44
N SER A 680 -3.27 25.77 5.49
CA SER A 680 -4.22 25.54 6.60
C SER A 680 -4.63 26.83 7.31
N SER A 681 -3.70 27.77 7.46
CA SER A 681 -3.96 29.07 8.09
C SER A 681 -5.00 29.90 7.35
N LEU A 682 -5.07 29.81 6.00
CA LEU A 682 -6.08 30.51 5.21
C LEU A 682 -7.50 30.06 5.58
N PHE A 683 -7.69 28.77 5.82
CA PHE A 683 -8.97 28.20 6.24
C PHE A 683 -9.35 28.62 7.65
N GLY A 684 -8.39 28.68 8.58
CA GLY A 684 -8.62 29.18 9.94
C GLY A 684 -9.04 30.65 9.94
N ILE A 685 -8.35 31.49 9.16
CA ILE A 685 -8.70 32.91 8.99
C ILE A 685 -10.10 33.05 8.39
N PHE A 686 -10.43 32.25 7.37
CA PHE A 686 -11.76 32.31 6.75
C PHE A 686 -12.87 31.88 7.73
N LYS A 687 -12.66 30.84 8.55
CA LYS A 687 -13.61 30.49 9.63
C LYS A 687 -13.77 31.62 10.64
N GLN A 688 -12.69 32.29 11.02
CA GLN A 688 -12.72 33.43 11.95
C GLN A 688 -13.50 34.62 11.35
N GLU A 689 -13.28 34.94 10.08
CA GLU A 689 -14.03 35.99 9.36
C GLU A 689 -15.54 35.71 9.38
N VAL A 690 -15.92 34.46 9.11
CA VAL A 690 -17.33 34.04 9.10
C VAL A 690 -17.92 34.00 10.52
N ALA A 691 -17.17 33.54 11.51
CA ALA A 691 -17.61 33.53 12.91
C ALA A 691 -17.93 34.94 13.41
N HIS A 692 -17.08 35.90 13.08
CA HIS A 692 -17.30 37.31 13.40
C HIS A 692 -18.51 37.89 12.64
N ALA A 693 -18.66 37.58 11.34
CA ALA A 693 -19.81 38.01 10.54
C ALA A 693 -21.15 37.46 11.08
N LEU A 694 -21.14 36.25 11.66
CA LEU A 694 -22.29 35.60 12.28
C LEU A 694 -22.49 35.95 13.77
N SER A 695 -21.63 36.80 14.35
CA SER A 695 -21.65 37.18 15.78
C SER A 695 -21.67 35.97 16.74
N LEU A 696 -20.94 34.91 16.40
CA LEU A 696 -20.78 33.75 17.28
C LEU A 696 -19.80 34.10 18.41
N SER A 697 -20.15 33.79 19.67
CA SER A 697 -19.28 34.06 20.82
C SER A 697 -17.96 33.27 20.76
N ASP A 698 -16.85 33.93 21.06
CA ASP A 698 -15.47 33.46 20.86
C ASP A 698 -15.08 32.14 21.56
N ASP A 699 -15.77 31.76 22.64
CA ASP A 699 -15.27 30.71 23.55
C ASP A 699 -15.74 29.27 23.26
N VAL A 700 -16.75 29.04 22.39
CA VAL A 700 -17.35 27.67 22.25
C VAL A 700 -17.67 27.24 20.81
N ASN A 701 -17.70 28.13 19.81
CA ASN A 701 -18.36 27.80 18.52
C ASN A 701 -17.48 27.77 17.25
N ASN A 702 -16.17 28.04 17.31
CA ASN A 702 -15.29 27.88 16.13
C ASN A 702 -15.25 26.41 15.63
N GLY A 703 -15.51 25.44 16.52
CA GLY A 703 -15.64 24.02 16.17
C GLY A 703 -16.95 23.63 15.50
N SER A 704 -17.97 24.50 15.49
CA SER A 704 -19.29 24.22 14.89
C SER A 704 -19.37 24.66 13.42
N LEU A 705 -18.35 25.31 12.86
CA LEU A 705 -18.35 25.73 11.45
C LEU A 705 -17.78 24.64 10.54
N ILE A 706 -18.59 24.20 9.58
CA ILE A 706 -18.26 23.18 8.56
C ILE A 706 -18.10 23.87 7.20
N PHE A 707 -17.11 23.41 6.42
CA PHE A 707 -16.90 23.88 5.05
C PHE A 707 -17.87 23.18 4.10
N GLN A 708 -18.71 23.96 3.42
CA GLN A 708 -19.52 23.48 2.31
C GLN A 708 -18.80 23.78 1.00
N CYS A 709 -18.58 22.74 0.21
CA CYS A 709 -17.82 22.76 -1.04
C CYS A 709 -18.76 22.58 -2.23
N GLU A 710 -18.73 23.55 -3.15
CA GLU A 710 -19.43 23.47 -4.43
C GLU A 710 -18.41 23.50 -5.58
N LEU A 711 -18.44 22.45 -6.41
CA LEU A 711 -17.60 22.37 -7.60
C LEU A 711 -18.17 23.30 -8.67
N THR A 712 -17.42 24.33 -9.05
CA THR A 712 -17.87 25.23 -10.12
C THR A 712 -17.50 24.65 -11.49
N PRO A 713 -18.36 24.80 -12.52
CA PRO A 713 -18.03 24.40 -13.89
C PRO A 713 -17.06 25.39 -14.57
N ARG A 714 -16.57 26.41 -13.85
CA ARG A 714 -15.76 27.49 -14.41
C ARG A 714 -14.28 27.20 -14.21
N ASP A 715 -13.52 27.33 -15.30
CA ASP A 715 -12.06 27.35 -15.21
C ASP A 715 -11.55 28.63 -14.55
N ARG A 716 -10.34 28.58 -13.98
CA ARG A 716 -9.69 29.71 -13.29
C ARG A 716 -9.67 31.00 -14.12
N GLU A 717 -9.53 30.88 -15.43
CA GLU A 717 -9.31 32.01 -16.35
C GLU A 717 -10.57 32.85 -16.54
N HIS A 718 -11.73 32.25 -16.27
CA HIS A 718 -13.02 32.90 -16.33
C HIS A 718 -13.41 33.61 -15.03
N ILE A 719 -12.63 33.45 -13.95
CA ILE A 719 -12.90 34.06 -12.65
C ILE A 719 -12.10 35.35 -12.51
N ARG A 720 -12.78 36.48 -12.68
CA ARG A 720 -12.17 37.83 -12.61
C ARG A 720 -12.42 38.53 -11.28
N GLU A 721 -13.49 38.18 -10.60
CA GLU A 721 -13.95 38.79 -9.36
C GLU A 721 -14.07 37.74 -8.24
N PRO A 722 -13.81 38.11 -6.98
CA PRO A 722 -14.06 37.23 -5.84
C PRO A 722 -15.56 36.96 -5.66
N PRO A 723 -15.93 35.86 -4.98
CA PRO A 723 -17.33 35.57 -4.68
C PRO A 723 -17.89 36.59 -3.68
N LYS A 724 -19.20 36.87 -3.76
CA LYS A 724 -19.89 37.74 -2.79
C LYS A 724 -19.80 37.20 -1.37
N ASP A 725 -20.04 35.89 -1.25
CA ASP A 725 -19.91 35.14 -0.01
C ASP A 725 -18.94 33.98 -0.23
N GLY A 726 -17.92 33.87 0.61
CA GLY A 726 -17.00 32.73 0.63
C GLY A 726 -15.63 32.95 -0.01
N LEU A 727 -15.07 31.88 -0.55
CA LEU A 727 -13.71 31.82 -1.11
C LEU A 727 -13.67 30.90 -2.33
N PHE A 728 -13.05 31.35 -3.43
CA PHE A 728 -12.70 30.44 -4.54
C PHE A 728 -11.30 29.88 -4.35
N ILE A 729 -11.15 28.56 -4.40
CA ILE A 729 -9.85 27.87 -4.30
C ILE A 729 -9.64 26.95 -5.51
N TYR A 730 -8.39 26.74 -5.88
CA TYR A 730 -8.01 25.81 -6.95
C TYR A 730 -6.63 25.20 -6.72
N GLY A 731 -6.26 24.25 -7.59
CA GLY A 731 -5.00 23.52 -7.48
C GLY A 731 -5.09 22.32 -6.54
N LEU A 732 -6.25 21.66 -6.52
CA LEU A 732 -6.48 20.45 -5.75
C LEU A 732 -6.56 19.23 -6.67
N TYR A 733 -6.02 18.11 -6.19
CA TYR A 733 -5.98 16.84 -6.90
C TYR A 733 -6.72 15.79 -6.08
N LEU A 734 -7.69 15.13 -6.69
CA LEU A 734 -8.49 14.07 -6.08
C LEU A 734 -7.89 12.71 -6.39
N TRP A 735 -7.71 11.87 -5.36
CA TRP A 735 -7.18 10.51 -5.43
C TRP A 735 -8.26 9.50 -5.08
N GLY A 736 -8.12 8.25 -5.55
CA GLY A 736 -9.05 7.15 -5.26
C GLY A 736 -10.44 7.27 -5.91
N CYS A 737 -10.77 8.42 -6.49
CA CYS A 737 -12.00 8.71 -7.22
C CYS A 737 -11.70 9.65 -8.39
N SER A 738 -12.67 9.81 -9.29
CA SER A 738 -12.51 10.71 -10.44
C SER A 738 -13.65 11.70 -10.55
N SER A 739 -13.29 12.91 -10.95
CA SER A 739 -14.22 13.98 -11.28
C SER A 739 -14.21 14.19 -12.78
N ASP A 740 -15.38 14.13 -13.42
CA ASP A 740 -15.52 14.41 -14.84
C ASP A 740 -15.80 15.90 -15.04
N LYS A 741 -14.89 16.58 -15.75
CA LYS A 741 -14.98 18.02 -16.03
C LYS A 741 -16.23 18.39 -16.84
N ASN A 742 -16.77 17.46 -17.62
CA ASN A 742 -17.96 17.69 -18.45
C ASN A 742 -19.26 17.39 -17.72
N ALA A 743 -19.18 16.76 -16.54
CA ALA A 743 -20.31 16.26 -15.77
C ALA A 743 -20.24 16.70 -14.30
N VAL A 744 -19.74 17.91 -14.05
CA VAL A 744 -19.62 18.49 -12.69
C VAL A 744 -20.96 18.50 -11.95
N GLU A 745 -22.08 18.66 -12.66
CA GLU A 745 -23.44 18.61 -12.09
C GLU A 745 -23.81 17.25 -11.48
N HIS A 746 -23.19 16.17 -11.94
CA HIS A 746 -23.39 14.81 -11.44
C HIS A 746 -22.50 14.49 -10.23
N GLY A 747 -21.55 15.38 -9.88
CA GLY A 747 -20.62 15.22 -8.76
C GLY A 747 -19.49 14.23 -9.04
N ILE A 748 -18.92 13.66 -7.98
CA ILE A 748 -17.78 12.75 -8.08
C ILE A 748 -18.20 11.33 -8.45
N SER A 749 -17.37 10.64 -9.24
CA SER A 749 -17.61 9.27 -9.66
C SER A 749 -16.71 8.27 -8.92
N ASP A 750 -17.28 7.10 -8.59
CA ASP A 750 -16.56 5.94 -8.03
C ASP A 750 -15.88 5.15 -9.16
N ALA A 751 -14.94 5.81 -9.83
CA ALA A 751 -14.14 5.27 -10.92
C ALA A 751 -12.68 5.76 -10.80
N PRO A 752 -11.69 4.97 -11.24
CA PRO A 752 -10.31 5.41 -11.26
C PRO A 752 -10.13 6.62 -12.19
N ALA A 753 -9.15 7.47 -11.89
CA ALA A 753 -8.75 8.52 -12.81
C ALA A 753 -8.26 7.92 -14.14
N ARG A 754 -8.66 8.51 -15.26
CA ARG A 754 -8.23 8.07 -16.60
C ARG A 754 -6.77 8.38 -16.91
N ASN A 755 -6.16 9.28 -16.13
CA ASN A 755 -4.78 9.71 -16.32
C ASN A 755 -3.80 8.71 -15.69
N ARG A 756 -2.61 8.62 -16.31
CA ARG A 756 -1.50 7.77 -15.85
C ARG A 756 -1.09 8.05 -14.40
N ASP A 757 -1.24 9.28 -13.93
CA ASP A 757 -0.79 9.67 -12.59
C ASP A 757 -1.81 9.37 -11.47
N ALA A 758 -2.87 8.60 -11.75
CA ALA A 758 -3.87 8.10 -10.78
C ALA A 758 -4.70 9.16 -10.02
N TYR A 759 -4.48 10.46 -10.26
CA TYR A 759 -5.28 11.56 -9.71
C TYR A 759 -6.12 12.30 -10.75
N SER A 760 -7.17 12.97 -10.29
CA SER A 760 -8.02 13.87 -11.07
C SER A 760 -7.86 15.31 -10.58
N SER A 761 -7.43 16.22 -11.45
CA SER A 761 -7.39 17.66 -11.11
C SER A 761 -8.81 18.21 -11.01
N LEU A 762 -9.11 18.87 -9.89
CA LEU A 762 -10.41 19.48 -9.65
C LEU A 762 -10.52 20.88 -10.27
N PRO A 763 -11.72 21.28 -10.73
CA PRO A 763 -11.98 22.65 -11.17
C PRO A 763 -11.94 23.62 -9.97
N VAL A 764 -12.24 24.89 -10.21
CA VAL A 764 -12.32 25.86 -9.11
C VAL A 764 -13.46 25.48 -8.17
N ILE A 765 -13.15 25.44 -6.88
CA ILE A 765 -14.10 25.13 -5.82
C ILE A 765 -14.55 26.43 -5.18
N HIS A 766 -15.86 26.57 -5.01
CA HIS A 766 -16.46 27.59 -4.16
C HIS A 766 -16.61 27.03 -2.75
N LEU A 767 -15.93 27.66 -1.80
CA LEU A 767 -16.03 27.34 -0.40
C LEU A 767 -16.91 28.36 0.31
N THR A 768 -17.87 27.83 1.05
CA THR A 768 -18.70 28.57 1.99
C THR A 768 -18.62 27.90 3.37
N CYS A 769 -18.94 28.64 4.43
CA CYS A 769 -18.95 28.12 5.79
C CYS A 769 -20.36 28.21 6.35
N VAL A 770 -20.85 27.12 6.93
CA VAL A 770 -22.14 27.07 7.61
C VAL A 770 -21.98 26.52 9.02
N SER A 771 -22.89 26.89 9.92
CA SER A 771 -23.00 26.25 11.24
C SER A 771 -23.45 24.80 11.07
N ALA A 772 -22.89 23.88 11.85
CA ALA A 772 -23.17 22.45 11.81
C ALA A 772 -24.67 22.13 11.96
N GLU A 773 -25.36 22.90 12.80
CA GLU A 773 -26.82 22.77 13.00
C GLU A 773 -27.61 23.16 11.73
N LYS A 774 -27.20 24.22 11.05
CA LYS A 774 -27.81 24.64 9.77
C LYS A 774 -27.45 23.71 8.63
N GLY A 775 -26.24 23.14 8.62
CA GLY A 775 -25.84 22.10 7.67
C GLY A 775 -26.73 20.86 7.78
N ALA A 776 -26.94 20.35 9.00
CA ALA A 776 -27.85 19.23 9.25
C ALA A 776 -29.33 19.54 8.90
N GLN A 777 -29.76 20.79 9.11
CA GLN A 777 -31.10 21.25 8.71
C GLN A 777 -31.28 21.38 7.19
N LEU A 778 -30.26 21.82 6.45
CA LEU A 778 -30.30 21.88 4.99
C LEU A 778 -30.38 20.48 4.37
N VAL A 779 -29.63 19.51 4.93
CA VAL A 779 -29.69 18.10 4.51
C VAL A 779 -31.07 17.51 4.78
N SER A 780 -31.70 17.82 5.92
CA SER A 780 -33.05 17.32 6.25
C SER A 780 -34.19 18.05 5.53
N GLN A 781 -34.08 19.35 5.23
CA GLN A 781 -35.07 20.09 4.43
C GLN A 781 -35.05 19.71 2.95
N GLN A 782 -33.87 19.42 2.38
CA GLN A 782 -33.77 18.88 1.02
C GLN A 782 -34.32 17.44 0.90
N GLN A 783 -34.45 16.72 2.03
CA GLN A 783 -35.12 15.42 2.10
C GLN A 783 -36.66 15.53 2.25
N GLN A 784 -37.20 16.66 2.72
CA GLN A 784 -38.64 16.86 2.98
C GLN A 784 -39.38 17.73 1.95
N GLY A 785 -38.68 18.47 1.08
CA GLY A 785 -39.28 19.34 0.06
C GLY A 785 -39.92 18.64 -1.15
N ALA A 786 -40.08 17.31 -1.13
CA ALA A 786 -40.61 16.53 -2.24
C ALA A 786 -41.83 15.72 -1.79
N ASP A 787 -42.94 16.40 -1.48
CA ASP A 787 -44.23 15.74 -1.32
C ASP A 787 -45.29 16.28 -2.29
N ALA A 788 -45.99 15.31 -2.90
CA ALA A 788 -47.15 15.41 -3.80
C ALA A 788 -46.92 15.74 -5.29
N THR A 789 -46.32 14.80 -6.04
CA THR A 789 -47.00 14.10 -7.18
C THR A 789 -46.09 13.03 -7.81
N ILE A 790 -46.46 11.76 -7.61
CA ILE A 790 -46.32 10.57 -8.49
C ILE A 790 -45.06 10.45 -9.38
N ASN A 791 -44.23 9.44 -9.07
CA ASN A 791 -43.26 8.74 -9.95
C ASN A 791 -41.92 9.42 -10.32
N SER A 792 -41.17 9.95 -9.34
CA SER A 792 -39.71 10.10 -9.50
C SER A 792 -38.98 9.63 -8.24
N ARG A 793 -38.05 8.68 -8.38
CA ARG A 793 -37.14 8.24 -7.29
C ARG A 793 -36.46 9.48 -6.70
N ALA A 794 -36.71 9.79 -5.43
CA ALA A 794 -36.08 10.90 -4.74
C ALA A 794 -34.54 10.77 -4.80
N THR A 795 -33.86 11.84 -5.22
CA THR A 795 -32.40 11.87 -5.31
C THR A 795 -31.84 12.29 -3.95
N ILE A 796 -30.98 11.47 -3.35
CA ILE A 796 -30.39 11.73 -2.03
C ILE A 796 -28.97 12.28 -2.24
N LEU A 797 -28.61 13.33 -1.49
CA LEU A 797 -27.24 13.85 -1.42
C LEU A 797 -26.47 13.06 -0.35
N ASP A 798 -25.54 12.23 -0.81
CA ASP A 798 -24.63 11.46 0.05
C ASP A 798 -23.33 12.26 0.18
N ILE A 799 -22.98 12.69 1.40
CA ILE A 799 -21.85 13.59 1.68
C ILE A 799 -20.71 12.80 2.30
N TYR A 800 -19.49 13.00 1.79
CA TYR A 800 -18.25 12.46 2.34
C TYR A 800 -17.31 13.59 2.71
N SER A 801 -16.95 13.68 4.00
CA SER A 801 -15.91 14.60 4.46
C SER A 801 -14.55 14.09 4.00
N CYS A 802 -14.00 14.69 2.95
CA CYS A 802 -12.76 14.26 2.32
C CYS A 802 -11.56 15.01 2.91
N PRO A 803 -10.53 14.30 3.39
CA PRO A 803 -9.33 14.94 3.91
C PRO A 803 -8.50 15.57 2.78
N VAL A 804 -8.04 16.79 3.00
CA VAL A 804 -7.07 17.48 2.13
C VAL A 804 -5.70 17.44 2.79
N PHE A 805 -4.75 16.76 2.15
CA PHE A 805 -3.35 16.70 2.57
C PHE A 805 -2.47 17.63 1.73
N TYR A 806 -1.28 17.98 2.21
CA TYR A 806 -0.30 18.69 1.38
C TYR A 806 0.23 17.82 0.24
N LYS A 807 0.45 16.54 0.53
CA LYS A 807 1.00 15.53 -0.38
C LYS A 807 0.38 14.17 -0.08
N ARG A 808 0.38 13.26 -1.06
CA ARG A 808 -0.18 11.91 -0.95
C ARG A 808 0.69 11.01 -0.07
N LEU A 809 2.01 11.18 -0.13
CA LEU A 809 2.98 10.32 0.54
C LEU A 809 3.53 10.96 1.84
N PRO A 810 3.20 10.47 3.04
CA PRO A 810 3.86 10.90 4.27
C PRO A 810 5.32 10.42 4.32
N GLU A 811 6.23 11.34 4.61
CA GLU A 811 7.59 11.01 5.06
C GLU A 811 7.56 10.98 6.59
N ARG A 812 7.43 9.78 7.17
CA ARG A 812 7.68 9.46 8.58
C ARG A 812 6.74 10.06 9.65
N ARG A 813 5.81 10.95 9.32
CA ARG A 813 4.87 11.55 10.30
C ARG A 813 3.42 11.48 9.82
N PRO A 814 2.42 11.42 10.72
CA PRO A 814 1.04 11.66 10.36
C PRO A 814 0.98 13.01 9.64
N THR A 815 0.57 12.99 8.37
CA THR A 815 0.44 14.20 7.55
C THR A 815 -0.59 15.11 8.17
N GLU A 816 -0.20 16.35 8.49
CA GLU A 816 -1.14 17.36 8.94
C GLU A 816 -2.20 17.58 7.85
N VAL A 817 -3.46 17.35 8.23
CA VAL A 817 -4.62 17.62 7.39
C VAL A 817 -4.73 19.13 7.25
N VAL A 818 -4.78 19.61 6.00
CA VAL A 818 -4.93 21.04 5.70
C VAL A 818 -6.34 21.51 6.06
N CYS A 819 -7.34 20.73 5.65
CA CYS A 819 -8.76 20.90 5.97
C CYS A 819 -9.52 19.64 5.56
N GLU A 820 -10.77 19.50 6.02
CA GLU A 820 -11.71 18.54 5.45
C GLU A 820 -12.72 19.28 4.55
N LEU A 821 -12.99 18.73 3.37
CA LEU A 821 -13.92 19.29 2.39
C LEU A 821 -15.01 18.28 2.04
N ASP A 822 -16.26 18.73 2.09
CA ASP A 822 -17.41 17.90 1.77
C ASP A 822 -17.47 17.59 0.26
N LEU A 823 -17.40 16.30 -0.07
CA LEU A 823 -17.63 15.79 -1.41
C LEU A 823 -19.04 15.22 -1.50
N TRP A 824 -19.72 15.45 -2.61
CA TRP A 824 -21.07 14.96 -2.82
C TRP A 824 -21.26 14.39 -4.22
N LYS A 825 -22.28 13.53 -4.34
CA LYS A 825 -22.78 13.04 -5.61
C LYS A 825 -24.30 12.97 -5.57
N LYS A 826 -24.93 13.43 -6.64
CA LYS A 826 -26.37 13.21 -6.85
C LYS A 826 -26.58 11.76 -7.26
N THR A 827 -27.14 10.95 -6.37
CA THR A 827 -27.38 9.53 -6.61
C THR A 827 -28.79 9.13 -6.18
N THR A 828 -29.36 8.15 -6.87
CA THR A 828 -30.62 7.50 -6.47
C THR A 828 -30.40 6.40 -5.42
N ASN A 829 -29.15 5.99 -5.20
CA ASN A 829 -28.77 4.91 -4.29
C ASN A 829 -27.99 5.47 -3.09
N VAL A 830 -28.48 5.23 -1.89
CA VAL A 830 -27.82 5.56 -0.60
C VAL A 830 -26.57 4.70 -0.39
N GLY A 831 -25.49 5.28 0.14
CA GLY A 831 -24.27 4.55 0.51
C GLY A 831 -23.21 4.47 -0.59
N GLN A 832 -23.11 5.50 -1.44
CA GLN A 832 -21.94 5.68 -2.33
C GLN A 832 -20.83 6.50 -1.64
N ALA A 833 -21.15 7.36 -0.67
CA ALA A 833 -20.16 8.12 0.11
C ALA A 833 -19.33 7.21 1.01
N SER A 834 -19.96 6.22 1.66
CA SER A 834 -19.26 5.15 2.38
C SER A 834 -18.28 4.40 1.48
N ARG A 835 -18.59 4.33 0.17
CA ARG A 835 -17.71 3.71 -0.81
C ARG A 835 -16.52 4.57 -1.21
N TRP A 836 -16.47 5.85 -0.88
CA TRP A 836 -15.27 6.65 -1.14
C TRP A 836 -14.27 6.52 0.00
N ALA A 837 -14.75 6.35 1.24
CA ALA A 837 -13.92 6.14 2.41
C ALA A 837 -13.00 4.91 2.25
N TRP A 838 -13.57 3.74 1.94
CA TRP A 838 -12.77 2.51 1.78
C TRP A 838 -11.95 2.46 0.47
N ARG A 839 -12.17 3.39 -0.48
CA ARG A 839 -11.35 3.55 -1.70
C ARG A 839 -10.09 4.37 -1.41
N GLY A 840 -10.00 4.95 -0.20
CA GLY A 840 -8.94 5.88 0.16
C GLY A 840 -9.08 7.22 -0.57
N ALA A 841 -10.31 7.70 -0.78
CA ALA A 841 -10.53 8.98 -1.43
C ALA A 841 -9.96 10.12 -0.58
N CYS A 842 -8.96 10.81 -1.10
CA CYS A 842 -8.36 11.96 -0.46
C CYS A 842 -8.04 13.04 -1.49
N MET A 843 -7.80 14.25 -1.01
CA MET A 843 -7.38 15.36 -1.84
C MET A 843 -5.97 15.79 -1.46
N THR A 844 -5.20 16.24 -2.44
CA THR A 844 -3.88 16.84 -2.19
C THR A 844 -3.78 18.21 -2.82
N VAL A 845 -2.98 19.06 -2.18
CA VAL A 845 -2.64 20.40 -2.68
C VAL A 845 -1.60 20.33 -3.81
N LYS A 846 -0.85 19.23 -3.91
CA LYS A 846 0.18 18.98 -4.94
C LYS A 846 -0.02 17.62 -5.61
N PRO A 847 0.41 17.44 -6.87
CA PRO A 847 0.19 16.20 -7.64
C PRO A 847 1.18 15.08 -7.28
N TYR A 848 1.49 14.91 -5.99
CA TYR A 848 2.43 13.92 -5.45
C TYR A 848 2.14 13.61 -3.99
#